data_AF-A0A1F8SKF2-F1
#
_entry.id   AF-A0A1F8SKF2-F1
#
_cell.length_a   1.000
_cell.length_b   1.000
_cell.length_c   1.000
_cell.angle_alpha   90.00
_cell.angle_beta   90.00
_cell.angle_gamma   90.00
#
_symmetry.space_group_name_H-M   'P 1'
#
loop_
_entity.id
_entity.type
_entity.pdbx_description
1 polymer ?
#
loop_
_entity_poly.entity_id
_entity_poly.type
_entity_poly.pdbx_seq_one_letter_code
_entity_poly.pdbx_strand_id
1 'polypeptide(L)'
;MANIEIDAPGTSQLFIGNEAIARGALEAGIGFAAAYPGTPSSEILGSLAQIAKKMGIYAEWSINEKVAMEAAAGASYAGVRALAAMKQNGINVVSDFLANLVMSGTGKGGLVLVSCDDPSAISSSNEQDTRPIAKWLDIPLVEPGDFQEAKDMTKWLFDLAEELGTLCMLRSVTRIAHARGNVKLGELPGKQHKAYFDQIHDLKNVMPTKFMPMPSSLRHFFLHMKLDKARDKFELSPFNRYVGPDKPDLLIITCGSCWLYSQDAVKALDLEDKVGILKLGTLWPLPEKFINKHLGKSQKILFVEEIDPFLERSVMEIVANLPSLSPHPTFYGKRSGHINAYGELNPNMVIKAISTVLELTYQPRDVVYGNKAEAVAKSNVPERSMTFCAGCPHRATFWAIRNAIKLDGRDGVVTGDIGCYSMALGPAGFFQVRTMHCMGAGAGVANGLGKLGQFGFDQPVLAVVGDSTFYHATIPALINGIYNQSKFILVILDNSATAMTGFQPHPGTGMTAMGEPTKVISMEALCRSLGARVEVCDPFDLESTTATLLEMMAEGGGAKVAIMRRQCELVRAKKEKPPYKVHVDAEKCIGEACGCDRLCTRIFLCPGLIWDKKTGKSKVDEVICNGCGVCVDVCPQGAIIKEAT
;
A
#
# COMPACT_ATOMS: atom_id res chain seq x y z
N MET A 1 27.33 -23.47 -15.18
CA MET A 1 26.49 -22.37 -15.68
C MET A 1 27.10 -21.89 -16.98
N ALA A 2 26.27 -21.57 -17.96
CA ALA A 2 26.71 -21.04 -19.22
C ALA A 2 27.29 -19.62 -19.05
N ASN A 3 28.23 -19.25 -19.93
CA ASN A 3 28.88 -17.95 -19.92
C ASN A 3 27.96 -16.92 -20.58
N ILE A 4 27.02 -16.37 -19.82
CA ILE A 4 26.02 -15.42 -20.34
C ILE A 4 26.64 -14.06 -20.70
N GLU A 5 27.90 -13.81 -20.37
CA GLU A 5 28.61 -12.57 -20.67
C GLU A 5 29.41 -12.57 -21.98
N ILE A 6 29.34 -13.64 -22.79
CA ILE A 6 29.99 -13.70 -24.11
C ILE A 6 29.49 -12.55 -25.00
N ASP A 7 30.39 -11.69 -25.45
CA ASP A 7 30.07 -10.63 -26.42
C ASP A 7 30.42 -11.08 -27.85
N ALA A 8 29.55 -11.90 -28.41
CA ALA A 8 29.69 -12.40 -29.79
C ALA A 8 28.33 -12.34 -30.51
N PRO A 9 27.85 -11.13 -30.87
CA PRO A 9 26.55 -10.93 -31.49
C PRO A 9 26.38 -11.78 -32.75
N GLY A 10 25.20 -12.37 -32.91
CA GLY A 10 24.88 -13.23 -34.05
C GLY A 10 25.28 -14.70 -33.89
N THR A 11 26.14 -15.04 -32.93
CA THR A 11 26.47 -16.44 -32.60
C THR A 11 25.37 -17.10 -31.77
N SER A 12 25.30 -18.43 -31.79
CA SER A 12 24.34 -19.21 -31.00
C SER A 12 25.04 -19.87 -29.81
N GLN A 13 24.44 -19.78 -28.63
CA GLN A 13 24.88 -20.43 -27.40
C GLN A 13 23.78 -21.34 -26.84
N LEU A 14 24.17 -22.38 -26.10
CA LEU A 14 23.23 -23.27 -25.43
C LEU A 14 22.98 -22.77 -24.01
N PHE A 15 21.77 -22.30 -23.72
CA PHE A 15 21.37 -21.79 -22.41
C PHE A 15 20.22 -22.60 -21.82
N ILE A 16 20.15 -22.69 -20.48
CA ILE A 16 18.86 -22.95 -19.84
C ILE A 16 17.96 -21.70 -19.92
N GLY A 17 16.64 -21.85 -19.82
CA GLY A 17 15.74 -20.68 -19.92
C GLY A 17 16.03 -19.58 -18.91
N ASN A 18 16.40 -19.93 -17.67
CA ASN A 18 16.81 -18.93 -16.67
C ASN A 18 18.09 -18.17 -17.07
N GLU A 19 19.04 -18.84 -17.70
CA GLU A 19 20.25 -18.20 -18.25
C GLU A 19 19.90 -17.32 -19.46
N ALA A 20 18.92 -17.72 -20.27
CA ALA A 20 18.42 -16.92 -21.38
C ALA A 20 17.71 -15.63 -20.90
N ILE A 21 16.91 -15.71 -19.83
CA ILE A 21 16.31 -14.54 -19.17
C ILE A 21 17.42 -13.62 -18.63
N ALA A 22 18.39 -14.17 -17.91
CA ALA A 22 19.53 -13.41 -17.41
C ALA A 22 20.31 -12.73 -18.54
N ARG A 23 20.54 -13.43 -19.66
CA ARG A 23 21.15 -12.84 -20.87
C ARG A 23 20.32 -11.71 -21.44
N GLY A 24 18.99 -11.86 -21.52
CA GLY A 24 18.09 -10.81 -21.98
C GLY A 24 18.19 -9.54 -21.12
N ALA A 25 18.28 -9.70 -19.80
CA ALA A 25 18.51 -8.59 -18.88
C ALA A 25 19.88 -7.91 -19.10
N LEU A 26 20.94 -8.67 -19.40
CA LEU A 26 22.24 -8.09 -19.78
C LEU A 26 22.18 -7.30 -21.08
N GLU A 27 21.53 -7.84 -22.11
CA GLU A 27 21.35 -7.15 -23.40
C GLU A 27 20.42 -5.92 -23.27
N ALA A 28 19.60 -5.87 -22.23
CA ALA A 28 18.84 -4.68 -21.84
C ALA A 28 19.68 -3.66 -21.06
N GLY A 29 20.91 -3.99 -20.67
CA GLY A 29 21.75 -3.12 -19.85
C GLY A 29 21.21 -2.98 -18.43
N ILE A 30 20.73 -4.04 -17.81
CA ILE A 30 20.34 -4.05 -16.40
C ILE A 30 21.45 -3.46 -15.50
N GLY A 31 21.06 -2.75 -14.44
CA GLY A 31 21.99 -2.30 -13.40
C GLY A 31 21.78 -2.96 -12.04
N PHE A 32 20.56 -3.41 -11.73
CA PHE A 32 20.22 -3.96 -10.42
C PHE A 32 19.41 -5.26 -10.51
N ALA A 33 19.76 -6.29 -9.76
CA ALA A 33 18.98 -7.53 -9.67
C ALA A 33 18.85 -8.01 -8.21
N ALA A 34 17.65 -8.42 -7.81
CA ALA A 34 17.40 -8.99 -6.49
C ALA A 34 16.46 -10.20 -6.55
N ALA A 35 16.65 -11.16 -5.66
CA ALA A 35 15.77 -12.34 -5.54
C ALA A 35 15.87 -12.97 -4.15
N TYR A 36 14.88 -13.78 -3.79
CA TYR A 36 15.01 -14.77 -2.72
C TYR A 36 15.16 -16.16 -3.36
N PRO A 37 16.06 -17.04 -2.86
CA PRO A 37 16.29 -18.33 -3.50
C PRO A 37 15.02 -19.19 -3.49
N GLY A 38 14.57 -19.59 -4.68
CA GLY A 38 13.38 -20.39 -4.87
C GLY A 38 13.36 -21.03 -6.25
N THR A 39 13.44 -22.37 -6.29
CA THR A 39 13.24 -23.14 -7.51
C THR A 39 11.82 -22.94 -8.05
N PRO A 40 11.61 -22.72 -9.36
CA PRO A 40 12.57 -22.82 -10.47
C PRO A 40 13.15 -21.47 -10.96
N SER A 41 13.31 -20.45 -10.10
CA SER A 41 13.79 -19.11 -10.50
C SER A 41 15.26 -18.81 -10.18
N SER A 42 15.89 -19.59 -9.28
CA SER A 42 17.15 -19.24 -8.63
C SER A 42 18.33 -19.00 -9.59
N GLU A 43 18.38 -19.70 -10.72
CA GLU A 43 19.49 -19.60 -11.67
C GLU A 43 19.56 -18.23 -12.37
N ILE A 44 18.47 -17.46 -12.42
CA ILE A 44 18.45 -16.12 -13.03
C ILE A 44 19.42 -15.21 -12.26
N LEU A 45 19.16 -15.01 -10.96
CA LEU A 45 20.03 -14.20 -10.12
C LEU A 45 21.40 -14.87 -9.94
N GLY A 46 21.45 -16.20 -9.81
CA GLY A 46 22.71 -16.93 -9.71
C GLY A 46 23.66 -16.65 -10.87
N SER A 47 23.13 -16.61 -12.11
CA SER A 47 23.91 -16.31 -13.31
C SER A 47 24.35 -14.84 -13.35
N LEU A 48 23.45 -13.89 -13.03
CA LEU A 48 23.78 -12.47 -12.97
C LEU A 48 24.83 -12.15 -11.88
N ALA A 49 24.70 -12.75 -10.71
CA ALA A 49 25.60 -12.53 -9.57
C ALA A 49 27.04 -12.95 -9.86
N GLN A 50 27.25 -14.03 -10.62
CA GLN A 50 28.58 -14.51 -11.00
C GLN A 50 29.37 -13.51 -11.83
N ILE A 51 28.68 -12.73 -12.66
CA ILE A 51 29.29 -11.77 -13.59
C ILE A 51 29.10 -10.31 -13.16
N ALA A 52 28.37 -10.07 -12.06
CA ALA A 52 27.89 -8.74 -11.67
C ALA A 52 29.01 -7.69 -11.61
N LYS A 53 30.12 -8.01 -10.94
CA LYS A 53 31.30 -7.12 -10.88
C LYS A 53 31.91 -6.84 -12.25
N LYS A 54 32.02 -7.86 -13.10
CA LYS A 54 32.58 -7.73 -14.45
C LYS A 54 31.67 -6.85 -15.32
N MET A 55 30.36 -6.97 -15.19
CA MET A 55 29.39 -6.24 -16.01
C MET A 55 28.94 -4.89 -15.42
N GLY A 56 29.37 -4.55 -14.20
CA GLY A 56 28.96 -3.31 -13.54
C GLY A 56 27.50 -3.34 -13.06
N ILE A 57 27.04 -4.51 -12.60
CA ILE A 57 25.69 -4.77 -12.11
C ILE A 57 25.75 -4.95 -10.59
N TYR A 58 24.72 -4.53 -9.87
CA TYR A 58 24.49 -4.93 -8.50
C TYR A 58 23.54 -6.12 -8.46
N ALA A 59 23.91 -7.21 -7.79
CA ALA A 59 23.07 -8.39 -7.65
C ALA A 59 23.06 -8.84 -6.18
N GLU A 60 21.88 -9.08 -5.61
CA GLU A 60 21.76 -9.57 -4.22
C GLU A 60 20.73 -10.66 -4.03
N TRP A 61 21.05 -11.62 -3.16
CA TRP A 61 20.02 -12.42 -2.51
C TRP A 61 19.44 -11.60 -1.38
N SER A 62 18.14 -11.35 -1.44
CA SER A 62 17.41 -10.67 -0.38
C SER A 62 16.84 -11.68 0.61
N ILE A 63 16.43 -11.22 1.80
CA ILE A 63 15.93 -12.11 2.87
C ILE A 63 14.55 -12.72 2.59
N ASN A 64 13.76 -12.09 1.71
CA ASN A 64 12.50 -12.59 1.17
C ASN A 64 12.14 -11.84 -0.12
N GLU A 65 11.09 -12.30 -0.79
CA GLU A 65 10.62 -11.77 -2.08
C GLU A 65 10.08 -10.34 -2.00
N LYS A 66 9.46 -9.98 -0.86
CA LYS A 66 8.97 -8.62 -0.60
C LYS A 66 10.14 -7.63 -0.63
N VAL A 67 11.19 -7.88 0.15
CA VAL A 67 12.36 -7.00 0.22
C VAL A 67 13.12 -6.98 -1.11
N ALA A 68 13.21 -8.11 -1.83
CA ALA A 68 13.82 -8.15 -3.17
C ALA A 68 13.12 -7.20 -4.15
N MET A 69 11.79 -7.25 -4.20
CA MET A 69 11.00 -6.39 -5.09
C MET A 69 11.08 -4.92 -4.67
N GLU A 70 11.04 -4.63 -3.38
CA GLU A 70 11.15 -3.27 -2.85
C GLU A 70 12.53 -2.66 -3.16
N ALA A 71 13.60 -3.44 -3.02
CA ALA A 71 14.95 -3.00 -3.37
C ALA A 71 15.09 -2.74 -4.88
N ALA A 72 14.56 -3.65 -5.72
CA ALA A 72 14.53 -3.45 -7.17
C ALA A 72 13.72 -2.19 -7.55
N ALA A 73 12.58 -1.94 -6.90
CA ALA A 73 11.80 -0.71 -7.10
C ALA A 73 12.61 0.54 -6.70
N GLY A 74 13.35 0.50 -5.58
CA GLY A 74 14.24 1.59 -5.19
C GLY A 74 15.30 1.93 -6.24
N ALA A 75 15.92 0.91 -6.85
CA ALA A 75 16.85 1.10 -7.96
C ALA A 75 16.18 1.76 -9.19
N SER A 76 14.99 1.28 -9.55
CA SER A 76 14.22 1.82 -10.67
C SER A 76 13.77 3.27 -10.45
N TYR A 77 13.42 3.65 -9.21
CA TYR A 77 13.09 5.03 -8.86
C TYR A 77 14.26 6.00 -9.07
N ALA A 78 15.48 5.53 -8.87
CA ALA A 78 16.71 6.30 -9.08
C ALA A 78 17.22 6.24 -10.54
N GLY A 79 16.46 5.65 -11.47
CA GLY A 79 16.79 5.61 -12.89
C GLY A 79 17.65 4.42 -13.33
N VAL A 80 17.76 3.37 -12.51
CA VAL A 80 18.55 2.17 -12.84
C VAL A 80 17.63 1.00 -13.21
N ARG A 81 17.85 0.40 -14.39
CA ARG A 81 17.15 -0.84 -14.83
C ARG A 81 17.27 -1.93 -13.79
N ALA A 82 16.13 -2.41 -13.31
CA ALA A 82 16.06 -3.32 -12.19
C ALA A 82 15.21 -4.57 -12.46
N LEU A 83 15.65 -5.71 -11.93
CA LEU A 83 14.95 -6.99 -12.03
C LEU A 83 14.74 -7.61 -10.66
N ALA A 84 13.53 -8.09 -10.40
CA ALA A 84 13.25 -8.98 -9.28
C ALA A 84 12.87 -10.37 -9.81
N ALA A 85 13.46 -11.43 -9.27
CA ALA A 85 13.12 -12.82 -9.65
C ALA A 85 12.58 -13.60 -8.44
N MET A 86 11.52 -14.38 -8.67
CA MET A 86 10.93 -15.25 -7.67
C MET A 86 10.11 -16.37 -8.33
N LYS A 87 9.68 -17.34 -7.53
CA LYS A 87 8.65 -18.30 -7.93
C LYS A 87 7.24 -17.78 -7.62
N GLN A 88 6.21 -18.47 -8.09
CA GLN A 88 4.80 -18.09 -7.94
C GLN A 88 4.38 -17.79 -6.48
N ASN A 89 4.93 -18.49 -5.48
CA ASN A 89 4.62 -18.25 -4.07
C ASN A 89 5.16 -16.89 -3.59
N GLY A 90 6.28 -16.44 -4.16
CA GLY A 90 6.87 -15.13 -3.89
C GLY A 90 5.92 -14.00 -4.23
N ILE A 91 5.13 -14.16 -5.30
CA ILE A 91 4.11 -13.20 -5.73
C ILE A 91 3.07 -12.96 -4.63
N ASN A 92 2.75 -13.98 -3.83
CA ASN A 92 1.84 -13.82 -2.69
C ASN A 92 2.50 -12.98 -1.58
N VAL A 93 3.78 -13.23 -1.29
CA VAL A 93 4.56 -12.52 -0.27
C VAL A 93 4.69 -11.04 -0.62
N VAL A 94 4.82 -10.71 -1.90
CA VAL A 94 4.97 -9.33 -2.37
C VAL A 94 3.65 -8.65 -2.78
N SER A 95 2.52 -9.37 -2.75
CA SER A 95 1.25 -8.92 -3.33
C SER A 95 0.77 -7.55 -2.84
N ASP A 96 0.91 -7.27 -1.54
CA ASP A 96 0.55 -5.98 -0.94
C ASP A 96 1.40 -4.84 -1.53
N PHE A 97 2.72 -5.05 -1.63
CA PHE A 97 3.59 -4.06 -2.28
C PHE A 97 3.29 -3.91 -3.76
N LEU A 98 3.03 -5.02 -4.49
CA LEU A 98 2.68 -4.98 -5.92
C LEU A 98 1.40 -4.19 -6.17
N ALA A 99 0.36 -4.39 -5.35
CA ALA A 99 -0.90 -3.68 -5.48
C ALA A 99 -0.70 -2.17 -5.37
N ASN A 100 0.24 -1.72 -4.54
CA ASN A 100 0.59 -0.31 -4.43
C ASN A 100 1.55 0.15 -5.55
N LEU A 101 2.55 -0.67 -5.89
CA LEU A 101 3.62 -0.35 -6.83
C LEU A 101 3.11 -0.11 -8.25
N VAL A 102 2.17 -0.95 -8.70
CA VAL A 102 1.56 -0.80 -10.02
C VAL A 102 0.92 0.58 -10.10
N MET A 103 0.07 0.93 -9.14
CA MET A 103 -0.59 2.22 -9.12
C MET A 103 0.40 3.39 -9.00
N SER A 104 1.54 3.21 -8.31
CA SER A 104 2.58 4.21 -8.19
C SER A 104 3.55 4.34 -9.36
N GLY A 105 3.52 3.39 -10.30
CA GLY A 105 4.57 3.29 -11.30
C GLY A 105 5.95 2.97 -10.70
N THR A 106 6.95 2.91 -11.58
CA THR A 106 8.28 2.33 -11.28
C THR A 106 9.44 3.31 -11.50
N GLY A 107 9.17 4.54 -11.93
CA GLY A 107 10.20 5.55 -12.17
C GLY A 107 10.78 5.46 -13.56
N LYS A 108 11.96 6.05 -13.75
CA LYS A 108 12.62 6.15 -15.06
C LYS A 108 13.52 4.95 -15.37
N GLY A 109 13.81 4.11 -14.38
CA GLY A 109 14.77 3.03 -14.53
C GLY A 109 14.24 1.82 -15.27
N GLY A 110 12.92 1.60 -15.36
CA GLY A 110 12.36 0.35 -15.88
C GLY A 110 12.51 -0.81 -14.88
N LEU A 111 11.41 -1.52 -14.64
CA LEU A 111 11.36 -2.58 -13.62
C LEU A 111 10.66 -3.80 -14.18
N VAL A 112 11.35 -4.94 -14.11
CA VAL A 112 10.85 -6.25 -14.57
C VAL A 112 10.76 -7.21 -13.39
N LEU A 113 9.60 -7.84 -13.23
CA LEU A 113 9.39 -8.94 -12.29
C LEU A 113 9.33 -10.26 -13.06
N VAL A 114 10.23 -11.17 -12.75
CA VAL A 114 10.21 -12.54 -13.28
C VAL A 114 9.56 -13.47 -12.27
N SER A 115 8.43 -14.07 -12.65
CA SER A 115 7.79 -15.16 -11.92
C SER A 115 8.04 -16.48 -12.64
N CYS A 116 8.78 -17.40 -12.03
CA CYS A 116 8.89 -18.76 -12.53
C CYS A 116 7.87 -19.65 -11.81
N ASP A 117 6.74 -19.89 -12.46
CA ASP A 117 5.68 -20.75 -11.94
C ASP A 117 6.09 -22.24 -12.02
N ASP A 118 5.55 -23.05 -11.12
CA ASP A 118 5.88 -24.47 -11.01
C ASP A 118 4.66 -25.37 -11.27
N PRO A 119 4.24 -25.57 -12.55
CA PRO A 119 3.20 -26.53 -12.91
C PRO A 119 3.51 -27.92 -12.36
N SER A 120 2.49 -28.62 -11.86
CA SER A 120 2.59 -29.87 -11.10
C SER A 120 3.39 -29.77 -9.79
N ALA A 121 3.77 -28.56 -9.36
CA ALA A 121 4.45 -28.29 -8.09
C ALA A 121 5.67 -29.20 -7.84
N ILE A 122 6.53 -29.40 -8.85
CA ILE A 122 7.70 -30.30 -8.79
C ILE A 122 8.63 -29.94 -7.62
N SER A 123 8.70 -28.65 -7.29
CA SER A 123 9.56 -28.05 -6.27
C SER A 123 8.80 -27.10 -5.33
N SER A 124 7.46 -27.17 -5.32
CA SER A 124 6.59 -26.24 -4.61
C SER A 124 5.56 -26.96 -3.74
N SER A 125 5.07 -26.28 -2.70
CA SER A 125 4.01 -26.81 -1.82
C SER A 125 2.62 -26.70 -2.45
N ASN A 126 2.47 -25.86 -3.47
CA ASN A 126 1.23 -25.66 -4.22
C ASN A 126 1.51 -25.41 -5.69
N GLU A 127 0.51 -25.69 -6.52
CA GLU A 127 0.45 -25.30 -7.92
C GLU A 127 -0.39 -24.02 -8.00
N GLN A 128 0.22 -22.92 -8.43
CA GLN A 128 -0.44 -21.61 -8.52
C GLN A 128 -0.13 -20.97 -9.88
N ASP A 129 -1.17 -20.36 -10.46
CA ASP A 129 -1.08 -19.62 -11.71
C ASP A 129 -0.97 -18.12 -11.42
N THR A 130 0.15 -17.52 -11.80
CA THR A 130 0.43 -16.10 -11.58
C THR A 130 -0.34 -15.18 -12.53
N ARG A 131 -0.80 -15.67 -13.70
CA ARG A 131 -1.53 -14.86 -14.70
C ARG A 131 -2.77 -14.20 -14.10
N PRO A 132 -3.58 -14.91 -13.32
CA PRO A 132 -4.45 -14.29 -12.35
C PRO A 132 -3.86 -13.02 -11.73
N ILE A 133 -2.93 -13.13 -10.81
CA ILE A 133 -2.49 -12.00 -9.98
C ILE A 133 -2.06 -10.81 -10.82
N ALA A 134 -1.26 -11.03 -11.86
CA ALA A 134 -0.86 -9.98 -12.80
C ALA A 134 -2.07 -9.22 -13.35
N LYS A 135 -3.07 -10.00 -13.71
CA LYS A 135 -4.31 -9.51 -14.25
C LYS A 135 -5.15 -8.80 -13.16
N TRP A 136 -5.23 -9.28 -11.91
CA TRP A 136 -5.83 -8.51 -10.78
C TRP A 136 -5.18 -7.16 -10.53
N LEU A 137 -3.86 -7.09 -10.65
CA LEU A 137 -3.10 -5.91 -10.28
C LEU A 137 -2.76 -5.02 -11.46
N ASP A 138 -3.31 -5.30 -12.63
CA ASP A 138 -3.04 -4.49 -13.80
C ASP A 138 -1.58 -4.39 -14.21
N ILE A 139 -0.94 -5.55 -14.23
CA ILE A 139 0.46 -5.75 -14.63
C ILE A 139 0.49 -6.33 -16.06
N PRO A 140 1.09 -5.62 -17.03
CA PRO A 140 1.42 -6.19 -18.32
C PRO A 140 2.28 -7.44 -18.16
N LEU A 141 1.84 -8.56 -18.73
CA LEU A 141 2.47 -9.86 -18.58
C LEU A 141 2.78 -10.48 -19.95
N VAL A 142 3.99 -10.98 -20.11
CA VAL A 142 4.41 -11.83 -21.23
C VAL A 142 4.88 -13.18 -20.73
N GLU A 143 4.81 -14.18 -21.60
CA GLU A 143 5.19 -15.56 -21.32
C GLU A 143 5.91 -16.13 -22.55
N PRO A 144 7.19 -16.50 -22.46
CA PRO A 144 7.95 -17.00 -23.60
C PRO A 144 7.60 -18.47 -23.89
N GLY A 145 7.52 -18.81 -25.18
CA GLY A 145 7.33 -20.17 -25.66
C GLY A 145 8.63 -20.98 -25.79
N ASP A 146 9.78 -20.30 -25.90
CA ASP A 146 11.09 -20.93 -26.00
C ASP A 146 12.22 -20.09 -25.35
N PHE A 147 13.46 -20.57 -25.44
CA PHE A 147 14.64 -19.93 -24.85
C PHE A 147 15.05 -18.63 -25.56
N GLN A 148 14.83 -18.55 -26.87
CA GLN A 148 15.16 -17.37 -27.66
C GLN A 148 14.21 -16.23 -27.30
N GLU A 149 12.91 -16.52 -27.24
CA GLU A 149 11.88 -15.61 -26.77
C GLU A 149 12.11 -15.19 -25.32
N ALA A 150 12.51 -16.11 -24.43
CA ALA A 150 12.80 -15.76 -23.04
C ALA A 150 13.87 -14.65 -22.94
N LYS A 151 14.91 -14.71 -23.78
CA LYS A 151 15.93 -13.66 -23.88
C LYS A 151 15.38 -12.37 -24.52
N ASP A 152 14.75 -12.47 -25.69
CA ASP A 152 14.29 -11.31 -26.45
C ASP A 152 13.17 -10.55 -25.73
N MET A 153 12.19 -11.26 -25.15
CA MET A 153 11.10 -10.67 -24.36
C MET A 153 11.62 -10.01 -23.09
N THR A 154 12.60 -10.60 -22.38
CA THR A 154 13.18 -9.96 -21.20
C THR A 154 13.78 -8.60 -21.55
N LYS A 155 14.52 -8.53 -22.66
CA LYS A 155 15.10 -7.26 -23.13
C LYS A 155 14.01 -6.24 -23.46
N TRP A 156 13.02 -6.64 -24.26
CA TRP A 156 11.92 -5.79 -24.68
C TRP A 156 11.07 -5.28 -23.50
N LEU A 157 10.90 -6.08 -22.44
CA LEU A 157 10.13 -5.69 -21.26
C LEU A 157 10.72 -4.48 -20.52
N PHE A 158 12.04 -4.28 -20.55
CA PHE A 158 12.63 -3.09 -19.94
C PHE A 158 12.22 -1.82 -20.70
N ASP A 159 12.26 -1.87 -22.03
CA ASP A 159 11.85 -0.74 -22.88
C ASP A 159 10.34 -0.47 -22.70
N LEU A 160 9.51 -1.52 -22.63
CA LEU A 160 8.08 -1.39 -22.35
C LEU A 160 7.81 -0.81 -20.94
N ALA A 161 8.54 -1.27 -19.93
CA ALA A 161 8.38 -0.80 -18.55
C ALA A 161 8.68 0.70 -18.43
N GLU A 162 9.69 1.18 -19.16
CA GLU A 162 10.05 2.60 -19.25
C GLU A 162 9.00 3.40 -20.03
N GLU A 163 8.52 2.88 -21.17
CA GLU A 163 7.46 3.50 -21.98
C GLU A 163 6.16 3.69 -21.18
N LEU A 164 5.73 2.64 -20.47
CA LEU A 164 4.50 2.62 -19.69
C LEU A 164 4.66 3.25 -18.30
N GLY A 165 5.90 3.51 -17.86
CA GLY A 165 6.21 3.96 -16.50
C GLY A 165 5.73 3.00 -15.41
N THR A 166 5.73 1.69 -15.69
CA THR A 166 5.19 0.67 -14.78
C THR A 166 6.00 -0.61 -14.71
N LEU A 167 5.63 -1.48 -13.78
CA LEU A 167 6.15 -2.83 -13.65
C LEU A 167 5.62 -3.69 -14.80
N CYS A 168 6.49 -4.39 -15.49
CA CYS A 168 6.11 -5.46 -16.39
C CYS A 168 6.55 -6.82 -15.84
N MET A 169 5.76 -7.85 -16.11
CA MET A 169 6.00 -9.20 -15.62
C MET A 169 6.38 -10.15 -16.75
N LEU A 170 7.45 -10.92 -16.54
CA LEU A 170 7.74 -12.11 -17.33
C LEU A 170 7.34 -13.33 -16.53
N ARG A 171 6.40 -14.12 -17.05
CA ARG A 171 6.06 -15.43 -16.48
C ARG A 171 6.84 -16.51 -17.22
N SER A 172 7.59 -17.31 -16.50
CA SER A 172 8.20 -18.55 -16.98
C SER A 172 7.59 -19.75 -16.25
N VAL A 173 7.86 -20.95 -16.74
CA VAL A 173 7.46 -22.21 -16.11
C VAL A 173 8.65 -23.16 -16.00
N THR A 174 8.60 -24.13 -15.09
CA THR A 174 9.69 -25.10 -14.84
C THR A 174 10.31 -25.69 -16.11
N ARG A 175 9.49 -26.02 -17.13
CA ARG A 175 9.98 -26.61 -18.38
C ARG A 175 10.80 -25.64 -19.24
N ILE A 176 10.51 -24.34 -19.21
CA ILE A 176 11.35 -23.32 -19.87
C ILE A 176 12.55 -23.01 -18.99
N ALA A 177 12.32 -22.75 -17.69
CA ALA A 177 13.34 -22.36 -16.73
C ALA A 177 14.55 -23.31 -16.70
N HIS A 178 14.32 -24.63 -16.76
CA HIS A 178 15.35 -25.66 -16.55
C HIS A 178 15.69 -26.52 -17.76
N ALA A 179 14.95 -26.44 -18.87
CA ALA A 179 15.39 -27.07 -20.13
C ALA A 179 16.44 -26.21 -20.83
N ARG A 180 17.11 -26.77 -21.86
CA ARG A 180 18.13 -26.07 -22.65
C ARG A 180 17.74 -25.93 -24.11
N GLY A 181 18.20 -24.86 -24.72
CA GLY A 181 18.14 -24.69 -26.17
C GLY A 181 19.09 -23.63 -26.69
N ASN A 182 19.15 -23.54 -28.01
CA ASN A 182 20.01 -22.62 -28.72
C ASN A 182 19.42 -21.20 -28.65
N VAL A 183 20.26 -20.23 -28.28
CA VAL A 183 19.91 -18.82 -28.15
C VAL A 183 20.95 -18.00 -28.92
N LYS A 184 20.48 -17.22 -29.87
CA LYS A 184 21.30 -16.27 -30.65
C LYS A 184 21.57 -15.03 -29.80
N LEU A 185 22.83 -14.66 -29.69
CA LEU A 185 23.28 -13.52 -28.88
C LEU A 185 23.04 -12.20 -29.61
N GLY A 186 22.57 -11.19 -28.88
CA GLY A 186 22.58 -9.79 -29.29
C GLY A 186 23.79 -9.05 -28.72
N GLU A 187 23.90 -7.77 -29.09
CA GLU A 187 24.92 -6.84 -28.57
C GLU A 187 24.72 -6.53 -27.10
N LEU A 188 25.82 -6.47 -26.35
CA LEU A 188 25.83 -6.01 -24.97
C LEU A 188 26.03 -4.49 -24.93
N PRO A 189 25.16 -3.72 -24.25
CA PRO A 189 25.32 -2.28 -24.15
C PRO A 189 26.52 -1.88 -23.28
N GLY A 190 26.96 -0.63 -23.42
CA GLY A 190 28.02 -0.07 -22.58
C GLY A 190 27.62 0.07 -21.10
N LYS A 191 28.61 0.03 -20.21
CA LYS A 191 28.41 0.15 -18.75
C LYS A 191 28.20 1.61 -18.34
N GLN A 192 27.00 2.14 -18.48
CA GLN A 192 26.69 3.50 -18.01
C GLN A 192 25.35 3.56 -17.31
N HIS A 193 25.41 3.51 -15.97
CA HIS A 193 24.30 3.77 -15.08
C HIS A 193 24.63 5.00 -14.25
N LYS A 194 23.73 5.99 -14.25
CA LYS A 194 23.82 7.14 -13.34
C LYS A 194 22.57 7.15 -12.49
N ALA A 195 22.72 6.85 -11.20
CA ALA A 195 21.62 6.83 -10.27
C ALA A 195 21.44 8.21 -9.64
N TYR A 196 20.19 8.70 -9.65
CA TYR A 196 19.80 9.90 -8.92
C TYR A 196 18.30 9.85 -8.63
N PHE A 197 17.92 10.14 -7.39
CA PHE A 197 16.51 10.23 -7.01
C PHE A 197 16.08 11.69 -7.12
N ASP A 198 15.40 11.98 -8.24
CA ASP A 198 14.93 13.32 -8.60
C ASP A 198 14.05 13.95 -7.51
N GLN A 199 14.11 15.27 -7.38
CA GLN A 199 13.19 15.97 -6.50
C GLN A 199 11.79 15.94 -7.13
N ILE A 200 10.89 15.18 -6.53
CA ILE A 200 9.56 14.93 -7.11
C ILE A 200 8.60 16.11 -6.88
N HIS A 201 8.99 17.09 -6.05
CA HIS A 201 8.16 18.24 -5.68
C HIS A 201 8.62 19.51 -6.41
N ASP A 202 7.86 19.92 -7.42
CA ASP A 202 7.75 21.33 -7.80
C ASP A 202 6.65 21.93 -6.91
N LEU A 203 6.84 23.13 -6.34
CA LEU A 203 5.77 23.87 -5.66
C LEU A 203 4.55 24.14 -6.57
N LYS A 204 4.70 23.94 -7.89
CA LYS A 204 3.63 23.98 -8.90
C LYS A 204 2.99 22.62 -9.19
N ASN A 205 3.59 21.50 -8.75
CA ASN A 205 3.02 20.16 -8.91
C ASN A 205 2.14 19.82 -7.69
N VAL A 206 0.83 19.71 -7.94
CA VAL A 206 -0.19 19.42 -6.92
C VAL A 206 -0.10 17.98 -6.38
N MET A 207 0.63 17.10 -7.06
CA MET A 207 0.85 15.72 -6.62
C MET A 207 2.14 15.57 -5.80
N PRO A 208 2.10 15.09 -4.54
CA PRO A 208 3.28 15.03 -3.67
C PRO A 208 4.36 14.05 -4.17
N THR A 209 3.99 13.00 -4.92
CA THR A 209 4.99 12.10 -5.50
C THR A 209 4.42 11.34 -6.69
N LYS A 210 5.30 10.92 -7.62
CA LYS A 210 4.98 9.99 -8.70
C LYS A 210 4.86 8.56 -8.16
N PHE A 211 5.55 8.24 -7.07
CA PHE A 211 5.63 6.88 -6.49
C PHE A 211 4.58 6.67 -5.41
N MET A 212 3.31 6.84 -5.78
CA MET A 212 2.17 6.57 -4.92
C MET A 212 1.01 5.94 -5.70
N PRO A 213 0.32 4.93 -5.13
CA PRO A 213 -0.81 4.22 -5.73
C PRO A 213 -2.08 5.02 -6.04
N MET A 214 -1.96 6.33 -6.01
CA MET A 214 -3.04 7.27 -6.15
C MET A 214 -2.78 8.05 -7.43
N PRO A 215 -3.73 8.11 -8.38
CA PRO A 215 -5.13 7.67 -8.27
C PRO A 215 -5.40 6.26 -8.84
N SER A 216 -6.09 5.42 -8.06
CA SER A 216 -6.18 3.96 -8.19
C SER A 216 -7.00 3.38 -9.36
N SER A 217 -7.74 4.20 -10.11
CA SER A 217 -8.78 3.75 -11.06
C SER A 217 -8.25 3.13 -12.36
N LEU A 218 -7.04 3.48 -12.78
CA LEU A 218 -6.45 2.93 -14.01
C LEU A 218 -5.97 1.47 -13.82
N ARG A 219 -5.52 1.10 -12.61
CA ARG A 219 -4.95 -0.22 -12.28
C ARG A 219 -5.97 -1.29 -11.93
N HIS A 220 -7.18 -1.16 -12.45
CA HIS A 220 -8.28 -2.05 -12.13
C HIS A 220 -8.83 -2.75 -13.38
N PHE A 221 -8.45 -2.31 -14.58
CA PHE A 221 -8.96 -2.78 -15.87
C PHE A 221 -8.58 -4.23 -16.18
N PHE A 222 -7.33 -4.60 -15.96
CA PHE A 222 -6.88 -5.95 -16.20
C PHE A 222 -7.60 -6.89 -15.22
N LEU A 223 -7.96 -6.54 -13.97
CA LEU A 223 -8.59 -7.45 -12.97
C LEU A 223 -9.86 -8.15 -13.45
N HIS A 224 -10.41 -7.86 -14.61
CA HIS A 224 -11.64 -8.42 -15.15
C HIS A 224 -11.55 -9.86 -15.77
N MET A 225 -10.64 -10.21 -16.71
CA MET A 225 -10.06 -11.58 -17.07
C MET A 225 -10.42 -12.89 -16.21
N LYS A 226 -9.51 -13.44 -15.35
CA LYS A 226 -9.74 -14.31 -14.11
C LYS A 226 -11.16 -14.49 -13.61
N LEU A 227 -11.90 -13.38 -13.46
CA LEU A 227 -13.22 -13.47 -12.88
C LEU A 227 -14.03 -14.39 -13.77
N ASP A 228 -13.81 -14.46 -15.08
CA ASP A 228 -14.47 -15.42 -15.95
C ASP A 228 -14.33 -16.92 -15.58
N LYS A 229 -13.26 -17.38 -14.90
CA LYS A 229 -13.07 -18.82 -14.55
C LYS A 229 -13.69 -19.26 -13.22
N ALA A 230 -13.75 -18.37 -12.24
CA ALA A 230 -14.43 -18.70 -10.99
C ALA A 230 -15.95 -18.89 -11.21
N ARG A 231 -16.44 -18.45 -12.39
CA ARG A 231 -17.84 -18.38 -12.80
C ARG A 231 -18.41 -19.78 -12.91
N ASP A 232 -17.70 -20.65 -13.61
CA ASP A 232 -18.10 -22.04 -13.84
C ASP A 232 -18.19 -22.90 -12.57
N LYS A 233 -17.30 -22.67 -11.58
CA LYS A 233 -17.34 -23.43 -10.31
C LYS A 233 -18.48 -23.00 -9.43
N PHE A 234 -18.79 -21.71 -9.46
CA PHE A 234 -19.86 -21.15 -8.67
C PHE A 234 -21.21 -21.74 -9.09
N GLU A 235 -21.34 -22.19 -10.35
CA GLU A 235 -22.56 -22.82 -10.87
C GLU A 235 -23.04 -24.03 -10.05
N LEU A 236 -22.13 -24.78 -9.43
CA LEU A 236 -22.44 -26.01 -8.68
C LEU A 236 -22.26 -25.85 -7.16
N SER A 237 -22.00 -24.63 -6.69
CA SER A 237 -21.68 -24.38 -5.28
C SER A 237 -22.86 -24.67 -4.34
N PRO A 238 -22.69 -25.47 -3.28
CA PRO A 238 -23.76 -25.74 -2.29
C PRO A 238 -24.10 -24.51 -1.41
N PHE A 239 -23.33 -23.43 -1.56
CA PHE A 239 -23.57 -22.15 -0.88
C PHE A 239 -24.56 -21.26 -1.63
N ASN A 240 -24.86 -21.58 -2.89
CA ASN A 240 -25.97 -21.02 -3.62
C ASN A 240 -27.21 -21.88 -3.36
N ARG A 241 -28.27 -21.27 -2.85
CA ARG A 241 -29.45 -21.98 -2.38
C ARG A 241 -30.71 -21.29 -2.83
N TYR A 242 -31.72 -22.09 -3.10
CA TYR A 242 -33.07 -21.63 -3.31
C TYR A 242 -33.96 -22.21 -2.22
N VAL A 243 -34.78 -21.38 -1.58
CA VAL A 243 -35.79 -21.78 -0.59
C VAL A 243 -37.11 -21.10 -0.96
N GLY A 244 -38.22 -21.82 -0.88
CA GLY A 244 -39.55 -21.33 -1.21
C GLY A 244 -40.28 -22.23 -2.22
N PRO A 245 -41.49 -21.86 -2.66
CA PRO A 245 -42.33 -22.67 -3.53
C PRO A 245 -41.72 -22.82 -4.93
N ASP A 246 -42.21 -23.76 -5.73
CA ASP A 246 -41.67 -23.95 -7.09
C ASP A 246 -41.99 -22.80 -8.05
N LYS A 247 -43.11 -22.12 -7.82
CA LYS A 247 -43.62 -20.97 -8.59
C LYS A 247 -44.01 -19.83 -7.62
N PRO A 248 -43.05 -19.04 -7.11
CA PRO A 248 -43.36 -17.94 -6.20
C PRO A 248 -43.95 -16.72 -6.93
N ASP A 249 -44.81 -15.98 -6.24
CA ASP A 249 -45.35 -14.68 -6.67
C ASP A 249 -44.26 -13.61 -6.74
N LEU A 250 -43.21 -13.74 -5.92
CA LEU A 250 -42.02 -12.89 -5.89
C LEU A 250 -40.76 -13.72 -5.63
N LEU A 251 -39.71 -13.50 -6.42
CA LEU A 251 -38.38 -14.06 -6.20
C LEU A 251 -37.44 -13.01 -5.60
N ILE A 252 -36.92 -13.24 -4.40
CA ILE A 252 -35.87 -12.42 -3.80
C ILE A 252 -34.50 -12.98 -4.20
N ILE A 253 -33.59 -12.15 -4.71
CA ILE A 253 -32.19 -12.51 -4.96
C ILE A 253 -31.30 -11.77 -3.96
N THR A 254 -30.51 -12.51 -3.18
CA THR A 254 -29.78 -11.94 -2.04
C THR A 254 -28.45 -12.63 -1.72
N CYS A 255 -27.63 -12.01 -0.88
CA CYS A 255 -26.37 -12.54 -0.37
C CYS A 255 -26.03 -12.01 1.03
N GLY A 256 -24.99 -12.58 1.66
CA GLY A 256 -24.46 -12.06 2.92
C GLY A 256 -25.50 -12.00 4.04
N SER A 257 -25.47 -10.92 4.84
CA SER A 257 -26.43 -10.67 5.92
C SER A 257 -27.85 -10.42 5.42
N CYS A 258 -28.02 -9.87 4.20
CA CYS A 258 -29.34 -9.62 3.62
C CYS A 258 -30.19 -10.89 3.46
N TRP A 259 -29.56 -12.07 3.36
CA TRP A 259 -30.26 -13.36 3.42
C TRP A 259 -31.11 -13.51 4.69
N LEU A 260 -30.61 -13.05 5.82
CA LEU A 260 -31.35 -13.08 7.09
C LEU A 260 -32.44 -12.01 7.09
N TYR A 261 -32.15 -10.78 6.62
CA TYR A 261 -33.17 -9.72 6.54
C TYR A 261 -34.33 -10.08 5.62
N SER A 262 -34.06 -10.75 4.50
CA SER A 262 -35.09 -11.24 3.59
C SER A 262 -35.92 -12.37 4.20
N GLN A 263 -35.31 -13.30 4.92
CA GLN A 263 -36.07 -14.34 5.64
C GLN A 263 -36.93 -13.74 6.75
N ASP A 264 -36.37 -12.84 7.56
CA ASP A 264 -37.10 -12.15 8.63
C ASP A 264 -38.27 -11.34 8.05
N ALA A 265 -38.07 -10.64 6.93
CA ALA A 265 -39.12 -9.86 6.27
C ALA A 265 -40.23 -10.74 5.67
N VAL A 266 -39.86 -11.85 5.00
CA VAL A 266 -40.84 -12.81 4.44
C VAL A 266 -41.66 -13.46 5.55
N LYS A 267 -41.01 -13.88 6.63
CA LYS A 267 -41.66 -14.46 7.81
C LYS A 267 -42.54 -13.45 8.54
N ALA A 268 -42.08 -12.21 8.72
CA ALA A 268 -42.86 -11.15 9.37
C ALA A 268 -44.13 -10.76 8.59
N LEU A 269 -44.20 -11.10 7.30
CA LEU A 269 -45.35 -10.89 6.43
C LEU A 269 -46.18 -12.17 6.18
N ASP A 270 -45.80 -13.31 6.77
CA ASP A 270 -46.41 -14.65 6.56
C ASP A 270 -46.48 -15.06 5.07
N LEU A 271 -45.36 -14.91 4.34
CA LEU A 271 -45.29 -15.10 2.88
C LEU A 271 -44.42 -16.28 2.43
N GLU A 272 -44.05 -17.21 3.30
CA GLU A 272 -43.15 -18.34 2.98
C GLU A 272 -43.66 -19.23 1.83
N ASP A 273 -44.99 -19.37 1.68
CA ASP A 273 -45.62 -20.13 0.60
C ASP A 273 -45.77 -19.34 -0.72
N LYS A 274 -45.44 -18.04 -0.72
CA LYS A 274 -45.61 -17.12 -1.87
C LYS A 274 -44.32 -16.49 -2.35
N VAL A 275 -43.29 -16.39 -1.50
CA VAL A 275 -42.02 -15.74 -1.82
C VAL A 275 -40.89 -16.75 -1.83
N GLY A 276 -40.17 -16.83 -2.95
CA GLY A 276 -38.95 -17.62 -3.08
C GLY A 276 -37.74 -16.75 -2.80
N ILE A 277 -36.68 -17.30 -2.19
CA ILE A 277 -35.43 -16.60 -1.92
C ILE A 277 -34.27 -17.40 -2.53
N LEU A 278 -33.62 -16.79 -3.53
CA LEU A 278 -32.38 -17.24 -4.15
C LEU A 278 -31.18 -16.58 -3.45
N LYS A 279 -30.52 -17.33 -2.58
CA LYS A 279 -29.32 -16.91 -1.90
C LYS A 279 -28.10 -17.28 -2.71
N LEU A 280 -27.28 -16.30 -3.05
CA LEU A 280 -25.96 -16.50 -3.62
C LEU A 280 -24.92 -16.47 -2.50
N GLY A 281 -24.15 -17.55 -2.39
CA GLY A 281 -22.96 -17.64 -1.54
C GLY A 281 -21.67 -17.41 -2.31
N THR A 282 -21.75 -17.34 -3.63
CA THR A 282 -20.62 -17.11 -4.52
C THR A 282 -20.97 -15.96 -5.47
N LEU A 283 -20.34 -14.80 -5.27
CA LEU A 283 -20.87 -13.52 -5.76
C LEU A 283 -20.09 -12.93 -6.95
N TRP A 284 -18.78 -13.15 -7.04
CA TRP A 284 -18.04 -12.66 -8.18
C TRP A 284 -16.88 -13.55 -8.56
N PRO A 285 -16.79 -13.94 -9.84
CA PRO A 285 -17.82 -13.85 -10.90
C PRO A 285 -19.17 -14.46 -10.49
N LEU A 286 -20.26 -14.21 -11.19
CA LEU A 286 -21.57 -14.79 -10.82
C LEU A 286 -21.81 -16.19 -11.40
N PRO A 287 -22.50 -17.10 -10.71
CA PRO A 287 -22.93 -18.38 -11.27
C PRO A 287 -24.14 -18.19 -12.21
N GLU A 288 -23.88 -17.75 -13.44
CA GLU A 288 -24.91 -17.37 -14.40
C GLU A 288 -25.88 -18.51 -14.71
N LYS A 289 -25.41 -19.76 -14.93
CA LYS A 289 -26.28 -20.92 -15.22
C LYS A 289 -27.20 -21.25 -14.04
N PHE A 290 -26.70 -21.20 -12.81
CA PHE A 290 -27.49 -21.41 -11.59
C PHE A 290 -28.53 -20.31 -11.43
N ILE A 291 -28.13 -19.06 -11.61
CA ILE A 291 -29.04 -17.91 -11.58
C ILE A 291 -30.13 -18.10 -12.64
N ASN A 292 -29.76 -18.43 -13.88
CA ASN A 292 -30.68 -18.67 -14.99
C ASN A 292 -31.70 -19.78 -14.72
N LYS A 293 -31.30 -20.87 -14.06
CA LYS A 293 -32.21 -21.95 -13.65
C LYS A 293 -33.35 -21.44 -12.75
N HIS A 294 -33.08 -20.42 -11.93
CA HIS A 294 -34.04 -19.91 -10.94
C HIS A 294 -34.74 -18.62 -11.38
N LEU A 295 -34.16 -17.83 -12.30
CA LEU A 295 -34.73 -16.59 -12.82
C LEU A 295 -36.12 -16.76 -13.45
N GLY A 296 -36.39 -17.92 -14.09
CA GLY A 296 -37.69 -18.21 -14.70
C GLY A 296 -38.82 -18.59 -13.74
N LYS A 297 -38.55 -18.66 -12.42
CA LYS A 297 -39.55 -19.12 -11.43
C LYS A 297 -40.61 -18.07 -11.09
N SER A 298 -40.33 -16.77 -11.28
CA SER A 298 -41.28 -15.69 -11.01
C SER A 298 -41.17 -14.56 -12.04
N GLN A 299 -42.26 -13.81 -12.19
CA GLN A 299 -42.30 -12.59 -13.00
C GLN A 299 -41.92 -11.33 -12.22
N LYS A 300 -41.88 -11.40 -10.88
CA LYS A 300 -41.43 -10.30 -10.02
C LYS A 300 -40.14 -10.73 -9.33
N ILE A 301 -39.08 -9.94 -9.47
CA ILE A 301 -37.78 -10.21 -8.86
C ILE A 301 -37.37 -9.03 -7.99
N LEU A 302 -37.11 -9.24 -6.69
CA LEU A 302 -36.63 -8.23 -5.74
C LEU A 302 -35.17 -8.50 -5.35
N PHE A 303 -34.27 -7.55 -5.59
CA PHE A 303 -32.88 -7.64 -5.15
C PHE A 303 -32.68 -7.05 -3.75
N VAL A 304 -32.01 -7.79 -2.87
CA VAL A 304 -31.70 -7.35 -1.50
C VAL A 304 -30.22 -7.63 -1.20
N GLU A 305 -29.41 -6.58 -1.18
CA GLU A 305 -27.96 -6.65 -1.00
C GLU A 305 -27.40 -5.38 -0.32
N GLU A 306 -26.28 -5.51 0.36
CA GLU A 306 -25.66 -4.41 1.12
C GLU A 306 -24.84 -3.44 0.26
N ILE A 307 -24.90 -2.16 0.66
CA ILE A 307 -24.23 -0.99 0.07
C ILE A 307 -24.56 -0.78 -1.41
N ASP A 308 -23.89 -1.45 -2.34
CA ASP A 308 -24.07 -1.23 -3.77
C ASP A 308 -25.01 -2.27 -4.40
N PRO A 309 -25.72 -1.97 -5.51
CA PRO A 309 -26.52 -2.93 -6.26
C PRO A 309 -25.64 -3.86 -7.12
N PHE A 310 -24.69 -4.55 -6.50
CA PHE A 310 -23.71 -5.41 -7.17
C PHE A 310 -24.36 -6.64 -7.83
N LEU A 311 -25.17 -7.40 -7.08
CA LEU A 311 -25.95 -8.52 -7.58
C LEU A 311 -27.08 -8.09 -8.50
N GLU A 312 -27.84 -7.06 -8.14
CA GLU A 312 -28.93 -6.50 -8.95
C GLU A 312 -28.43 -6.18 -10.35
N ARG A 313 -27.32 -5.43 -10.46
CA ARG A 313 -26.73 -5.08 -11.75
C ARG A 313 -26.22 -6.30 -12.49
N SER A 314 -25.41 -7.12 -11.82
CA SER A 314 -24.74 -8.25 -12.47
C SER A 314 -25.74 -9.31 -12.94
N VAL A 315 -26.85 -9.53 -12.22
CA VAL A 315 -27.93 -10.44 -12.64
C VAL A 315 -28.80 -9.84 -13.75
N MET A 316 -29.15 -8.56 -13.68
CA MET A 316 -29.84 -7.90 -14.79
C MET A 316 -29.02 -7.91 -16.09
N GLU A 317 -27.69 -7.78 -15.98
CA GLU A 317 -26.75 -7.90 -17.11
C GLU A 317 -26.76 -9.31 -17.71
N ILE A 318 -26.79 -10.34 -16.88
CA ILE A 318 -26.96 -11.73 -17.34
C ILE A 318 -28.30 -11.88 -18.06
N VAL A 319 -29.40 -11.41 -17.48
CA VAL A 319 -30.75 -11.52 -18.08
C VAL A 319 -30.80 -10.83 -19.44
N ALA A 320 -30.20 -9.65 -19.58
CA ALA A 320 -30.15 -8.92 -20.83
C ALA A 320 -29.39 -9.67 -21.94
N ASN A 321 -28.38 -10.49 -21.60
CA ASN A 321 -27.59 -11.28 -22.54
C ASN A 321 -28.21 -12.65 -22.89
N LEU A 322 -29.35 -13.02 -22.30
CA LEU A 322 -30.03 -14.27 -22.63
C LEU A 322 -30.90 -14.13 -23.89
N PRO A 323 -30.90 -15.12 -24.81
CA PRO A 323 -31.79 -15.11 -25.97
C PRO A 323 -33.26 -15.19 -25.52
N SER A 324 -33.90 -14.02 -25.43
CA SER A 324 -35.35 -13.80 -25.22
C SER A 324 -36.00 -14.59 -24.06
N LEU A 325 -35.76 -14.18 -22.81
CA LEU A 325 -36.67 -14.52 -21.71
C LEU A 325 -38.05 -13.89 -21.98
N SER A 326 -39.07 -14.70 -22.25
CA SER A 326 -40.46 -14.25 -22.38
C SER A 326 -41.39 -15.00 -21.42
N PRO A 327 -42.17 -14.28 -20.57
CA PRO A 327 -42.15 -12.82 -20.38
C PRO A 327 -40.90 -12.35 -19.62
N HIS A 328 -40.49 -11.11 -19.86
CA HIS A 328 -39.35 -10.50 -19.19
C HIS A 328 -39.74 -10.12 -17.75
N PRO A 329 -38.99 -10.54 -16.71
CA PRO A 329 -39.37 -10.27 -15.33
C PRO A 329 -39.31 -8.77 -15.01
N THR A 330 -40.22 -8.32 -14.15
CA THR A 330 -40.17 -7.00 -13.54
C THR A 330 -39.19 -7.01 -12.37
N PHE A 331 -38.13 -6.20 -12.48
CA PHE A 331 -37.10 -6.08 -11.45
C PHE A 331 -37.42 -4.97 -10.45
N TYR A 332 -37.29 -5.30 -9.18
CA TYR A 332 -37.42 -4.43 -8.02
C TYR A 332 -36.12 -4.47 -7.22
N GLY A 333 -35.73 -3.35 -6.62
CA GLY A 333 -34.48 -3.25 -5.88
C GLY A 333 -34.07 -1.80 -5.71
N LYS A 334 -32.76 -1.55 -5.72
CA LYS A 334 -32.23 -0.20 -5.60
C LYS A 334 -32.54 0.65 -6.82
N ARG A 335 -32.61 0.06 -8.02
CA ARG A 335 -32.88 0.81 -9.26
C ARG A 335 -34.33 1.20 -9.45
N SER A 336 -35.25 0.34 -9.03
CA SER A 336 -36.68 0.66 -9.05
C SER A 336 -37.08 1.58 -7.88
N GLY A 337 -36.14 1.94 -7.01
CA GLY A 337 -36.38 2.77 -5.82
C GLY A 337 -37.10 2.04 -4.67
N HIS A 338 -37.19 0.71 -4.73
CA HIS A 338 -37.86 -0.08 -3.69
C HIS A 338 -36.93 -0.41 -2.51
N ILE A 339 -35.61 -0.39 -2.74
CA ILE A 339 -34.54 -0.52 -1.71
C ILE A 339 -33.62 0.70 -1.81
N ASN A 340 -33.00 1.16 -0.71
CA ASN A 340 -32.05 2.27 -0.77
C ASN A 340 -30.66 1.79 -1.23
N ALA A 341 -29.99 2.58 -2.07
CA ALA A 341 -28.64 2.30 -2.56
C ALA A 341 -27.52 2.82 -1.63
N TYR A 342 -27.83 3.08 -0.37
CA TYR A 342 -26.93 3.68 0.61
C TYR A 342 -27.47 3.44 2.02
N GLY A 343 -26.56 3.49 3.00
CA GLY A 343 -26.85 3.11 4.38
C GLY A 343 -26.98 1.59 4.54
N GLU A 344 -26.90 1.13 5.78
CA GLU A 344 -27.09 -0.28 6.12
C GLU A 344 -28.57 -0.65 5.94
N LEU A 345 -28.84 -1.76 5.23
CA LEU A 345 -30.20 -2.26 5.15
C LEU A 345 -30.63 -2.85 6.49
N ASN A 346 -31.93 -2.84 6.72
CA ASN A 346 -32.52 -3.53 7.86
C ASN A 346 -33.84 -4.18 7.43
N PRO A 347 -34.38 -5.12 8.22
CA PRO A 347 -35.60 -5.83 7.87
C PRO A 347 -36.78 -4.91 7.52
N ASN A 348 -36.96 -3.77 8.18
CA ASN A 348 -38.09 -2.86 7.90
C ASN A 348 -38.05 -2.28 6.48
N MET A 349 -36.85 -2.02 5.95
CA MET A 349 -36.68 -1.55 4.57
C MET A 349 -37.03 -2.64 3.56
N VAL A 350 -36.67 -3.88 3.86
CA VAL A 350 -37.02 -5.05 3.03
C VAL A 350 -38.51 -5.35 3.09
N ILE A 351 -39.13 -5.28 4.27
CA ILE A 351 -40.58 -5.42 4.47
C ILE A 351 -41.32 -4.38 3.62
N LYS A 352 -40.95 -3.10 3.73
CA LYS A 352 -41.56 -2.02 2.94
C LYS A 352 -41.48 -2.32 1.43
N ALA A 353 -40.33 -2.82 0.96
CA ALA A 353 -40.15 -3.19 -0.43
C ALA A 353 -41.09 -4.35 -0.84
N ILE A 354 -41.10 -5.45 -0.10
CA ILE A 354 -41.98 -6.61 -0.38
C ILE A 354 -43.45 -6.20 -0.36
N SER A 355 -43.88 -5.46 0.67
CA SER A 355 -45.25 -4.98 0.79
C SER A 355 -45.65 -4.09 -0.38
N THR A 356 -44.76 -3.23 -0.87
CA THR A 356 -45.04 -2.41 -2.05
C THR A 356 -45.19 -3.27 -3.31
N VAL A 357 -44.28 -4.23 -3.52
CA VAL A 357 -44.25 -5.09 -4.73
C VAL A 357 -45.45 -6.05 -4.81
N LEU A 358 -45.93 -6.50 -3.66
CA LEU A 358 -47.07 -7.41 -3.52
C LEU A 358 -48.38 -6.70 -3.13
N GLU A 359 -48.37 -5.37 -3.09
CA GLU A 359 -49.53 -4.53 -2.76
C GLU A 359 -50.16 -4.86 -1.38
N LEU A 360 -49.31 -5.16 -0.40
CA LEU A 360 -49.68 -5.43 0.99
C LEU A 360 -49.70 -4.14 1.81
N THR A 361 -50.59 -4.06 2.79
CA THR A 361 -50.64 -2.91 3.71
C THR A 361 -49.65 -3.11 4.86
N TYR A 362 -48.67 -2.21 5.01
CA TYR A 362 -47.67 -2.22 6.08
C TYR A 362 -47.36 -0.79 6.57
N GLN A 363 -47.25 -0.56 7.88
CA GLN A 363 -47.01 0.77 8.47
C GLN A 363 -45.61 0.91 9.13
N PRO A 364 -44.71 1.78 8.60
CA PRO A 364 -43.39 2.07 9.21
C PRO A 364 -43.41 3.22 10.24
N ARG A 365 -42.34 3.39 11.03
CA ARG A 365 -42.16 4.47 12.04
C ARG A 365 -41.93 5.88 11.43
N ASP A 366 -42.18 6.95 12.21
CA ASP A 366 -42.29 8.38 11.80
C ASP A 366 -41.01 9.07 11.24
N VAL A 367 -41.15 9.78 10.11
CA VAL A 367 -40.07 10.42 9.29
C VAL A 367 -39.70 11.84 9.76
N VAL A 368 -40.58 12.55 10.45
CA VAL A 368 -40.37 13.95 10.91
C VAL A 368 -39.22 14.03 11.91
N TYR A 369 -39.03 12.96 12.67
CA TYR A 369 -37.94 12.83 13.61
C TYR A 369 -36.56 12.74 12.92
N GLY A 370 -36.44 12.03 11.79
CA GLY A 370 -35.15 11.76 11.13
C GLY A 370 -34.48 13.00 10.52
N ASN A 371 -35.25 13.87 9.87
CA ASN A 371 -34.72 15.05 9.17
C ASN A 371 -34.23 16.16 10.12
N LYS A 372 -34.83 16.28 11.32
CA LYS A 372 -34.35 17.24 12.33
C LYS A 372 -32.95 16.90 12.86
N ALA A 373 -32.55 15.63 12.80
CA ALA A 373 -31.27 15.18 13.32
C ALA A 373 -30.07 15.51 12.39
N GLU A 374 -30.25 15.43 11.06
CA GLU A 374 -29.13 15.59 10.10
C GLU A 374 -28.73 17.06 9.87
N ALA A 375 -29.69 17.99 9.87
CA ALA A 375 -29.43 19.41 9.63
C ALA A 375 -28.61 20.08 10.74
N VAL A 376 -28.79 19.62 11.98
CA VAL A 376 -28.00 20.08 13.13
C VAL A 376 -26.54 19.60 13.04
N ALA A 377 -26.27 18.49 12.33
CA ALA A 377 -24.93 17.91 12.26
C ALA A 377 -23.99 18.69 11.32
N LYS A 378 -24.46 19.16 10.14
CA LYS A 378 -23.57 19.75 9.11
C LYS A 378 -22.99 21.12 9.45
N SER A 379 -23.73 21.98 10.15
CA SER A 379 -23.26 23.33 10.52
C SER A 379 -22.22 23.35 11.63
N ASN A 380 -22.01 22.22 12.30
CA ASN A 380 -21.14 22.10 13.47
C ASN A 380 -19.89 21.24 13.22
N VAL A 381 -19.65 20.75 12.00
CA VAL A 381 -18.52 19.83 11.71
C VAL A 381 -17.34 20.60 11.08
N PRO A 382 -16.20 20.70 11.78
CA PRO A 382 -15.01 21.40 11.26
C PRO A 382 -14.31 20.65 10.12
N GLU A 383 -13.66 21.40 9.21
CA GLU A 383 -12.82 20.84 8.13
C GLU A 383 -11.63 20.05 8.69
N ARG A 384 -11.36 18.87 8.11
CA ARG A 384 -10.26 17.99 8.51
C ARG A 384 -9.15 18.02 7.45
N SER A 385 -8.01 18.62 7.79
CA SER A 385 -6.79 18.55 6.97
C SER A 385 -5.90 17.38 7.41
N MET A 386 -5.06 16.88 6.50
CA MET A 386 -4.00 15.90 6.83
C MET A 386 -2.89 16.60 7.62
N THR A 387 -2.93 16.47 8.94
CA THR A 387 -1.95 17.07 9.86
C THR A 387 -1.68 16.16 11.06
N PHE A 388 -0.55 16.39 11.75
CA PHE A 388 -0.28 15.74 13.03
C PHE A 388 -1.06 16.40 14.18
N CYS A 389 -1.42 15.62 15.19
CA CYS A 389 -2.00 16.11 16.44
C CYS A 389 -1.13 17.20 17.11
N ALA A 390 -1.74 18.01 17.97
CA ALA A 390 -0.99 18.99 18.76
C ALA A 390 0.06 18.29 19.62
N GLY A 391 1.32 18.73 19.53
CA GLY A 391 2.44 18.13 20.24
C GLY A 391 2.90 16.76 19.74
N CYS A 392 2.42 16.27 18.60
CA CYS A 392 2.84 14.97 18.08
C CYS A 392 4.39 14.87 17.93
N PRO A 393 5.04 13.83 18.46
CA PRO A 393 6.49 13.64 18.35
C PRO A 393 6.99 13.47 16.93
N HIS A 394 6.19 12.90 16.03
CA HIS A 394 6.58 12.73 14.63
C HIS A 394 6.79 14.07 13.91
N ARG A 395 6.04 15.12 14.28
CA ARG A 395 6.26 16.47 13.73
C ARG A 395 7.67 16.97 14.06
N ALA A 396 8.13 16.72 15.28
CA ALA A 396 9.47 17.08 15.73
C ALA A 396 10.54 16.22 15.05
N THR A 397 10.30 14.90 14.89
CA THR A 397 11.14 13.99 14.11
C THR A 397 11.35 14.49 12.67
N PHE A 398 10.28 14.82 11.95
CA PHE A 398 10.39 15.30 10.57
C PHE A 398 11.03 16.68 10.48
N TRP A 399 10.94 17.50 11.54
CA TRP A 399 11.66 18.77 11.61
C TRP A 399 13.16 18.53 11.71
N ALA A 400 13.58 17.61 12.58
CA ALA A 400 14.99 17.22 12.70
C ALA A 400 15.53 16.57 11.41
N ILE A 401 14.77 15.66 10.78
CA ILE A 401 15.13 15.07 9.47
C ILE A 401 15.32 16.15 8.42
N ARG A 402 14.37 17.08 8.31
CA ARG A 402 14.44 18.20 7.36
C ARG A 402 15.69 19.04 7.58
N ASN A 403 16.00 19.38 8.84
CA ASN A 403 17.16 20.20 9.15
C ASN A 403 18.47 19.44 8.86
N ALA A 404 18.54 18.16 9.23
CA ALA A 404 19.72 17.34 8.99
C ALA A 404 19.99 17.18 7.48
N ILE A 405 18.97 16.90 6.66
CA ILE A 405 19.11 16.81 5.20
C ILE A 405 19.54 18.15 4.59
N LYS A 406 18.99 19.26 5.08
CA LYS A 406 19.38 20.60 4.61
C LYS A 406 20.81 20.96 4.97
N LEU A 407 21.27 20.58 6.16
CA LEU A 407 22.66 20.81 6.61
C LEU A 407 23.65 19.92 5.87
N ASP A 408 23.27 18.68 5.56
CA ASP A 408 24.07 17.74 4.77
C ASP A 408 24.27 18.20 3.32
N GLY A 409 23.23 18.79 2.71
CA GLY A 409 23.32 19.44 1.40
C GLY A 409 23.34 18.50 0.19
N ARG A 410 23.27 17.17 0.38
CA ARG A 410 23.22 16.17 -0.70
C ARG A 410 21.79 15.75 -1.08
N ASP A 411 20.78 16.54 -0.74
CA ASP A 411 19.37 16.30 -1.10
C ASP A 411 18.83 14.90 -0.76
N GLY A 412 19.04 14.47 0.49
CA GLY A 412 18.66 13.16 1.03
C GLY A 412 17.23 12.68 0.71
N VAL A 413 17.10 11.36 0.52
CA VAL A 413 15.86 10.65 0.20
C VAL A 413 15.27 10.05 1.47
N VAL A 414 14.02 10.39 1.78
CA VAL A 414 13.27 9.75 2.87
C VAL A 414 12.20 8.85 2.26
N THR A 415 12.31 7.55 2.46
CA THR A 415 11.28 6.57 2.12
C THR A 415 10.37 6.36 3.32
N GLY A 416 9.08 6.12 3.07
CA GLY A 416 8.11 5.84 4.12
C GLY A 416 7.05 4.86 3.64
N ASP A 417 6.07 4.65 4.52
CA ASP A 417 4.93 3.80 4.28
C ASP A 417 3.70 4.30 5.08
N ILE A 418 2.64 3.51 5.15
CA ILE A 418 1.37 3.92 5.76
C ILE A 418 1.44 3.90 7.30
N GLY A 419 1.04 5.01 7.92
CA GLY A 419 1.06 5.22 9.37
C GLY A 419 0.95 6.71 9.71
N CYS A 420 1.04 7.12 10.99
CA CYS A 420 0.94 8.55 11.34
C CYS A 420 1.96 9.41 10.59
N TYR A 421 3.13 8.84 10.31
CA TYR A 421 4.21 9.46 9.55
C TYR A 421 3.91 9.66 8.07
N SER A 422 2.85 9.08 7.52
CA SER A 422 2.36 9.40 6.16
C SER A 422 1.97 10.88 6.00
N MET A 423 1.64 11.58 7.10
CA MET A 423 1.39 13.04 7.07
C MET A 423 2.61 13.84 6.61
N ALA A 424 3.81 13.24 6.58
CA ALA A 424 5.02 13.84 6.03
C ALA A 424 5.11 13.86 4.51
N LEU A 425 4.14 13.28 3.80
CA LEU A 425 3.90 13.58 2.39
C LEU A 425 3.27 14.96 2.20
N GLY A 426 2.60 15.48 3.24
CA GLY A 426 1.93 16.77 3.21
C GLY A 426 2.75 17.89 3.84
N PRO A 427 2.19 19.10 3.88
CA PRO A 427 2.86 20.27 4.43
C PRO A 427 3.19 20.10 5.93
N ALA A 428 2.36 19.37 6.68
CA ALA A 428 2.53 19.19 8.13
C ALA A 428 3.78 18.38 8.53
N GLY A 429 4.29 17.50 7.66
CA GLY A 429 5.61 16.88 7.82
C GLY A 429 6.59 17.27 6.73
N PHE A 430 6.41 18.50 6.21
CA PHE A 430 7.39 19.22 5.41
C PHE A 430 7.80 18.52 4.10
N PHE A 431 6.90 17.73 3.52
CA PHE A 431 7.14 16.99 2.27
C PHE A 431 8.41 16.13 2.31
N GLN A 432 8.78 15.61 3.50
CA GLN A 432 10.03 14.87 3.65
C GLN A 432 9.93 13.49 3.01
N VAL A 433 8.83 12.77 3.20
CA VAL A 433 8.63 11.42 2.67
C VAL A 433 8.39 11.47 1.16
N ARG A 434 9.12 10.65 0.39
CA ARG A 434 9.07 10.63 -1.09
C ARG A 434 8.36 9.40 -1.69
N THR A 435 8.19 8.35 -0.90
CA THR A 435 7.51 7.10 -1.30
C THR A 435 6.53 6.68 -0.22
N MET A 436 5.38 6.14 -0.61
CA MET A 436 4.43 5.52 0.33
C MET A 436 3.65 4.41 -0.37
N HIS A 437 3.75 3.20 0.17
CA HIS A 437 3.10 2.00 -0.33
C HIS A 437 2.41 1.29 0.86
N CYS A 438 2.78 0.05 1.15
CA CYS A 438 2.26 -0.70 2.29
C CYS A 438 3.21 -0.71 3.49
N MET A 439 2.71 -1.15 4.66
CA MET A 439 3.47 -1.17 5.91
C MET A 439 4.81 -1.92 5.75
N GLY A 440 5.91 -1.24 6.07
CA GLY A 440 7.28 -1.78 6.01
C GLY A 440 7.93 -1.71 4.62
N ALA A 441 7.26 -1.15 3.61
CA ALA A 441 7.84 -1.02 2.27
C ALA A 441 8.97 0.02 2.20
N GLY A 442 8.91 1.07 3.02
CA GLY A 442 9.90 2.15 2.98
C GLY A 442 11.33 1.63 3.23
N ALA A 443 11.48 0.71 4.17
CA ALA A 443 12.77 0.10 4.50
C ALA A 443 13.31 -0.79 3.36
N GLY A 444 12.45 -1.53 2.66
CA GLY A 444 12.87 -2.32 1.50
C GLY A 444 13.29 -1.45 0.31
N VAL A 445 12.57 -0.35 0.05
CA VAL A 445 12.97 0.62 -0.99
C VAL A 445 14.32 1.26 -0.65
N ALA A 446 14.55 1.60 0.62
CA ALA A 446 15.82 2.11 1.08
C ALA A 446 16.98 1.12 0.92
N ASN A 447 16.71 -0.19 1.03
CA ASN A 447 17.73 -1.22 0.76
C ASN A 447 18.27 -1.11 -0.67
N GLY A 448 17.40 -0.92 -1.66
CA GLY A 448 17.80 -0.73 -3.05
C GLY A 448 18.61 0.54 -3.27
N LEU A 449 18.09 1.68 -2.80
CA LEU A 449 18.75 2.98 -2.93
C LEU A 449 20.15 2.99 -2.28
N GLY A 450 20.28 2.41 -1.10
CA GLY A 450 21.56 2.32 -0.37
C GLY A 450 22.62 1.46 -1.05
N LYS A 451 22.30 0.83 -2.19
CA LYS A 451 23.21 0.01 -3.01
C LYS A 451 23.62 0.63 -4.33
N LEU A 452 23.13 1.82 -4.63
CA LEU A 452 23.40 2.49 -5.91
C LEU A 452 24.69 3.31 -5.91
N GLY A 453 25.52 3.25 -4.86
CA GLY A 453 26.76 4.03 -4.78
C GLY A 453 27.73 3.76 -5.94
N GLN A 454 27.75 2.55 -6.49
CA GLN A 454 28.56 2.23 -7.69
C GLN A 454 28.05 2.92 -8.98
N PHE A 455 26.84 3.49 -8.94
CA PHE A 455 26.20 4.25 -10.01
C PHE A 455 26.23 5.76 -9.74
N GLY A 456 27.08 6.21 -8.81
CA GLY A 456 27.24 7.63 -8.46
C GLY A 456 26.17 8.17 -7.50
N PHE A 457 25.37 7.30 -6.87
CA PHE A 457 24.37 7.72 -5.88
C PHE A 457 25.03 8.08 -4.54
N ASP A 458 24.97 9.36 -4.17
CA ASP A 458 25.60 9.92 -2.96
C ASP A 458 24.61 10.58 -1.98
N GLN A 459 23.33 10.69 -2.37
CA GLN A 459 22.24 11.20 -1.52
C GLN A 459 22.07 10.30 -0.28
N PRO A 460 21.98 10.84 0.95
CA PRO A 460 21.70 10.01 2.12
C PRO A 460 20.29 9.43 2.04
N VAL A 461 20.15 8.17 2.45
CA VAL A 461 18.87 7.44 2.42
C VAL A 461 18.39 7.22 3.84
N LEU A 462 17.17 7.66 4.14
CA LEU A 462 16.47 7.43 5.40
C LEU A 462 15.17 6.66 5.12
N ALA A 463 14.84 5.70 5.97
CA ALA A 463 13.56 4.99 5.93
C ALA A 463 12.81 5.24 7.23
N VAL A 464 11.67 5.92 7.20
CA VAL A 464 10.83 6.16 8.37
C VAL A 464 9.77 5.08 8.52
N VAL A 465 9.68 4.49 9.71
CA VAL A 465 8.69 3.47 10.05
C VAL A 465 8.12 3.73 11.45
N GLY A 466 6.85 3.38 11.68
CA GLY A 466 6.28 3.35 13.02
C GLY A 466 6.79 2.14 13.82
N ASP A 467 6.68 2.19 15.14
CA ASP A 467 6.96 1.06 16.04
C ASP A 467 6.13 -0.20 15.75
N SER A 468 4.83 -0.06 15.49
CA SER A 468 3.98 -1.21 15.12
C SER A 468 4.40 -1.77 13.76
N THR A 469 4.66 -0.89 12.78
CA THR A 469 5.20 -1.25 11.46
C THR A 469 6.55 -1.95 11.54
N PHE A 470 7.38 -1.54 12.50
CA PHE A 470 8.68 -2.16 12.72
C PHE A 470 8.53 -3.66 12.98
N TYR A 471 7.64 -4.04 13.90
CA TYR A 471 7.33 -5.44 14.19
C TYR A 471 6.59 -6.15 13.06
N HIS A 472 5.72 -5.44 12.34
CA HIS A 472 4.88 -6.01 11.29
C HIS A 472 5.69 -6.56 10.11
N ALA A 473 6.57 -5.73 9.53
CA ALA A 473 7.24 -6.09 8.27
C ALA A 473 8.62 -5.46 8.05
N THR A 474 9.16 -4.71 9.02
CA THR A 474 10.43 -3.99 8.82
C THR A 474 11.66 -4.81 9.22
N ILE A 475 11.54 -5.68 10.22
CA ILE A 475 12.66 -6.52 10.68
C ILE A 475 13.34 -7.28 9.53
N PRO A 476 12.63 -7.91 8.58
CA PRO A 476 13.26 -8.52 7.42
C PRO A 476 14.10 -7.53 6.60
N ALA A 477 13.57 -6.34 6.31
CA ALA A 477 14.30 -5.32 5.56
C ALA A 477 15.56 -4.82 6.29
N LEU A 478 15.54 -4.76 7.63
CA LEU A 478 16.72 -4.44 8.43
C LEU A 478 17.77 -5.55 8.33
N ILE A 479 17.38 -6.82 8.46
CA ILE A 479 18.28 -7.97 8.30
C ILE A 479 18.92 -7.93 6.91
N ASN A 480 18.12 -7.68 5.87
CA ASN A 480 18.61 -7.53 4.50
C ASN A 480 19.66 -6.42 4.39
N GLY A 481 19.37 -5.26 4.98
CA GLY A 481 20.25 -4.09 4.94
C GLY A 481 21.59 -4.34 5.59
N ILE A 482 21.59 -5.04 6.72
CA ILE A 482 22.81 -5.41 7.42
C ILE A 482 23.58 -6.47 6.62
N TYR A 483 22.91 -7.55 6.20
CA TYR A 483 23.54 -8.65 5.48
C TYR A 483 24.17 -8.18 4.17
N ASN A 484 23.40 -7.44 3.36
CA ASN A 484 23.87 -6.93 2.09
C ASN A 484 24.75 -5.70 2.25
N GLN A 485 24.84 -5.05 3.42
CA GLN A 485 25.57 -3.78 3.67
C GLN A 485 24.97 -2.58 2.92
N SER A 486 23.64 -2.49 2.87
CA SER A 486 22.95 -1.36 2.23
C SER A 486 23.05 -0.10 3.07
N LYS A 487 23.39 1.03 2.44
CA LYS A 487 23.66 2.31 3.13
C LYS A 487 22.38 3.11 3.34
N PHE A 488 21.69 2.86 4.45
CA PHE A 488 20.53 3.67 4.86
C PHE A 488 20.40 3.77 6.38
N ILE A 489 19.64 4.77 6.84
CA ILE A 489 19.27 4.95 8.25
C ILE A 489 17.79 4.59 8.40
N LEU A 490 17.50 3.53 9.15
CA LEU A 490 16.15 3.20 9.58
C LEU A 490 15.77 4.09 10.77
N VAL A 491 14.81 4.99 10.57
CA VAL A 491 14.29 5.89 11.60
C VAL A 491 12.99 5.30 12.15
N ILE A 492 13.05 4.71 13.34
CA ILE A 492 11.89 4.09 14.01
C ILE A 492 11.20 5.16 14.86
N LEU A 493 9.93 5.41 14.58
CA LEU A 493 9.09 6.36 15.29
C LEU A 493 8.33 5.63 16.41
N ASP A 494 8.95 5.56 17.58
CA ASP A 494 8.44 4.87 18.78
C ASP A 494 7.55 5.80 19.60
N ASN A 495 6.24 5.72 19.33
CA ASN A 495 5.21 6.44 20.07
C ASN A 495 4.43 5.56 21.06
N SER A 496 4.83 4.29 21.16
CA SER A 496 4.24 3.26 22.01
C SER A 496 2.75 3.03 21.75
N ALA A 497 2.31 3.16 20.48
CA ALA A 497 0.93 2.91 20.09
C ALA A 497 0.72 2.67 18.59
N THR A 498 -0.19 1.75 18.24
CA THR A 498 -0.77 1.67 16.88
C THR A 498 -1.80 2.80 16.70
N ALA A 499 -1.31 4.04 16.54
CA ALA A 499 -2.11 5.23 16.80
C ALA A 499 -3.26 5.46 15.81
N MET A 500 -3.01 5.39 14.50
CA MET A 500 -4.04 5.71 13.47
C MET A 500 -5.30 4.84 13.54
N THR A 501 -5.16 3.60 13.99
CA THR A 501 -6.27 2.63 14.03
C THR A 501 -7.03 2.66 15.34
N GLY A 502 -6.62 3.45 16.33
CA GLY A 502 -7.28 3.53 17.63
C GLY A 502 -6.42 3.17 18.84
N PHE A 503 -5.09 3.27 18.75
CA PHE A 503 -4.14 3.02 19.85
C PHE A 503 -4.13 1.57 20.35
N GLN A 504 -4.30 0.60 19.44
CA GLN A 504 -4.22 -0.81 19.77
C GLN A 504 -2.82 -1.19 20.29
N PRO A 505 -2.74 -2.12 21.25
CA PRO A 505 -1.46 -2.64 21.71
C PRO A 505 -0.73 -3.40 20.59
N HIS A 506 0.59 -3.41 20.68
CA HIS A 506 1.49 -4.16 19.79
C HIS A 506 2.68 -4.66 20.62
N PRO A 507 3.64 -5.43 20.06
CA PRO A 507 4.74 -6.01 20.85
C PRO A 507 5.59 -5.01 21.64
N GLY A 508 5.55 -3.72 21.29
CA GLY A 508 6.25 -2.63 21.99
C GLY A 508 5.49 -2.02 23.18
N THR A 509 4.21 -2.35 23.40
CA THR A 509 3.39 -1.70 24.44
C THR A 509 3.31 -2.46 25.76
N GLY A 510 3.67 -3.75 25.78
CA GLY A 510 3.63 -4.59 26.98
C GLY A 510 2.22 -4.96 27.44
N MET A 511 1.25 -4.97 26.51
CA MET A 511 -0.15 -5.32 26.78
C MET A 511 -0.66 -6.21 25.65
N THR A 512 -1.47 -7.23 25.96
CA THR A 512 -2.15 -8.05 24.93
C THR A 512 -3.46 -7.39 24.49
N ALA A 513 -4.06 -7.91 23.41
CA ALA A 513 -5.39 -7.47 22.97
C ALA A 513 -6.50 -7.74 24.02
N MET A 514 -6.26 -8.65 24.96
CA MET A 514 -7.17 -8.96 26.08
C MET A 514 -6.97 -8.03 27.29
N GLY A 515 -6.04 -7.06 27.20
CA GLY A 515 -5.72 -6.17 28.32
C GLY A 515 -4.84 -6.82 29.39
N GLU A 516 -4.16 -7.92 29.07
CA GLU A 516 -3.24 -8.59 29.99
C GLU A 516 -1.81 -8.01 29.85
N PRO A 517 -1.13 -7.69 30.97
CA PRO A 517 0.27 -7.31 30.92
C PRO A 517 1.13 -8.40 30.28
N THR A 518 2.04 -8.02 29.41
CA THR A 518 2.98 -8.94 28.75
C THR A 518 4.35 -8.28 28.58
N LYS A 519 5.33 -9.05 28.10
CA LYS A 519 6.69 -8.58 27.89
C LYS A 519 6.74 -7.55 26.76
N VAL A 520 7.35 -6.39 27.04
CA VAL A 520 7.75 -5.44 25.99
C VAL A 520 8.92 -6.05 25.22
N ILE A 521 8.75 -6.22 23.92
CA ILE A 521 9.88 -6.54 23.03
C ILE A 521 10.65 -5.23 22.82
N SER A 522 11.96 -5.22 23.07
CA SER A 522 12.78 -4.01 22.91
C SER A 522 13.29 -3.89 21.49
N MET A 523 12.87 -2.84 20.78
CA MET A 523 13.37 -2.53 19.43
C MET A 523 14.87 -2.27 19.43
N GLU A 524 15.38 -1.59 20.46
CA GLU A 524 16.80 -1.27 20.63
C GLU A 524 17.64 -2.54 20.79
N ALA A 525 17.25 -3.42 21.72
CA ALA A 525 17.96 -4.68 21.94
C ALA A 525 17.89 -5.58 20.70
N LEU A 526 16.73 -5.63 20.03
CA LEU A 526 16.56 -6.40 18.80
C LEU A 526 17.49 -5.87 17.69
N CYS A 527 17.48 -4.57 17.41
CA CYS A 527 18.33 -3.96 16.39
C CYS A 527 19.82 -4.17 16.67
N ARG A 528 20.27 -3.98 17.93
CA ARG A 528 21.66 -4.24 18.33
C ARG A 528 22.03 -5.72 18.17
N SER A 529 21.12 -6.64 18.50
CA SER A 529 21.35 -8.08 18.36
C SER A 529 21.54 -8.52 16.90
N LEU A 530 20.95 -7.79 15.95
CA LEU A 530 21.15 -8.00 14.51
C LEU A 530 22.47 -7.40 14.00
N GLY A 531 23.22 -6.69 14.85
CA GLY A 531 24.50 -6.05 14.50
C GLY A 531 24.38 -4.63 13.94
N ALA A 532 23.22 -3.98 14.06
CA ALA A 532 23.07 -2.59 13.64
C ALA A 532 23.73 -1.62 14.63
N ARG A 533 24.28 -0.51 14.12
CA ARG A 533 24.52 0.69 14.94
C ARG A 533 23.17 1.30 15.30
N VAL A 534 22.91 1.51 16.60
CA VAL A 534 21.61 1.97 17.11
C VAL A 534 21.77 3.18 18.01
N GLU A 535 21.12 4.29 17.66
CA GLU A 535 20.99 5.47 18.50
C GLU A 535 19.53 5.67 18.94
N VAL A 536 19.33 6.11 20.18
CA VAL A 536 18.00 6.46 20.70
C VAL A 536 17.95 7.96 20.93
N CYS A 537 17.00 8.62 20.29
CA CYS A 537 16.82 10.06 20.33
C CYS A 537 15.45 10.40 20.94
N ASP A 538 15.38 11.48 21.72
CA ASP A 538 14.10 12.14 22.02
C ASP A 538 13.85 13.17 20.92
N PRO A 539 12.85 12.98 20.04
CA PRO A 539 12.59 13.91 18.94
C PRO A 539 12.21 15.32 19.40
N PHE A 540 11.92 15.56 20.68
CA PHE A 540 11.72 16.91 21.20
C PHE A 540 13.04 17.65 21.48
N ASP A 541 14.17 16.95 21.62
CA ASP A 541 15.50 17.55 21.61
C ASP A 541 15.94 17.72 20.15
N LEU A 542 15.49 18.82 19.54
CA LEU A 542 15.66 19.07 18.11
C LEU A 542 17.14 19.20 17.71
N GLU A 543 17.96 19.83 18.56
CA GLU A 543 19.37 20.09 18.27
C GLU A 543 20.15 18.77 18.27
N SER A 544 20.08 18.02 19.38
CA SER A 544 20.76 16.73 19.53
C SER A 544 20.29 15.72 18.48
N THR A 545 18.97 15.63 18.24
CA THR A 545 18.42 14.72 17.22
C THR A 545 18.90 15.09 15.82
N THR A 546 18.96 16.38 15.49
CA THR A 546 19.47 16.84 14.19
C THR A 546 20.96 16.51 14.04
N ALA A 547 21.76 16.75 15.06
CA ALA A 547 23.20 16.46 15.07
C ALA A 547 23.47 14.96 14.90
N THR A 548 22.77 14.11 15.65
CA THR A 548 22.88 12.64 15.55
C THR A 548 22.53 12.15 14.14
N LEU A 549 21.43 12.64 13.55
CA LEU A 549 21.08 12.27 12.17
C LEU A 549 22.15 12.71 11.16
N LEU A 550 22.72 13.90 11.33
CA LEU A 550 23.79 14.41 10.48
C LEU A 550 25.07 13.57 10.59
N GLU A 551 25.49 13.25 11.80
CA GLU A 551 26.62 12.34 12.07
C GLU A 551 26.38 10.97 11.43
N MET A 552 25.21 10.38 11.65
CA MET A 552 24.84 9.11 11.04
C MET A 552 24.85 9.19 9.51
N MET A 553 24.46 10.29 8.88
CA MET A 553 24.54 10.45 7.42
C MET A 553 25.98 10.57 6.91
N ALA A 554 26.90 11.11 7.72
CA ALA A 554 28.31 11.28 7.38
C ALA A 554 29.14 9.99 7.52
N GLU A 555 28.83 9.15 8.51
CA GLU A 555 29.65 7.98 8.86
C GLU A 555 29.81 6.89 7.79
N GLY A 556 29.03 6.93 6.71
CA GLY A 556 29.04 5.85 5.72
C GLY A 556 28.65 4.50 6.33
N GLY A 557 29.14 3.38 5.78
CA GLY A 557 28.81 2.03 6.28
C GLY A 557 27.40 1.54 5.92
N GLY A 558 27.06 0.33 6.37
CA GLY A 558 25.78 -0.35 6.10
C GLY A 558 24.58 0.22 6.86
N ALA A 559 23.55 -0.61 7.05
CA ALA A 559 22.29 -0.16 7.66
C ALA A 559 22.47 0.26 9.13
N LYS A 560 21.90 1.42 9.48
CA LYS A 560 21.93 2.00 10.83
C LYS A 560 20.50 2.23 11.33
N VAL A 561 20.31 2.36 12.63
CA VAL A 561 18.99 2.57 13.23
C VAL A 561 19.00 3.77 14.17
N ALA A 562 18.03 4.67 13.99
CA ALA A 562 17.74 5.75 14.91
C ALA A 562 16.33 5.55 15.48
N ILE A 563 16.18 5.44 16.80
CA ILE A 563 14.90 5.23 17.47
C ILE A 563 14.46 6.56 18.07
N MET A 564 13.42 7.16 17.49
CA MET A 564 12.78 8.39 17.95
C MET A 564 11.76 8.01 19.03
N ARG A 565 12.21 7.94 20.29
CA ARG A 565 11.42 7.42 21.41
C ARG A 565 10.71 8.54 22.15
N ARG A 566 9.41 8.67 21.90
CA ARG A 566 8.54 9.60 22.64
C ARG A 566 7.10 9.15 22.52
N GLN A 567 6.46 8.84 23.65
CA GLN A 567 5.07 8.40 23.69
C GLN A 567 4.14 9.39 22.96
N CYS A 568 3.13 8.87 22.27
CA CYS A 568 2.10 9.69 21.67
C CYS A 568 1.44 10.60 22.72
N GLU A 569 1.37 11.91 22.46
CA GLU A 569 0.75 12.88 23.38
C GLU A 569 -0.71 12.55 23.71
N LEU A 570 -1.47 11.96 22.77
CA LEU A 570 -2.84 11.55 23.03
C LEU A 570 -2.95 10.31 23.92
N VAL A 571 -1.89 9.51 24.02
CA VAL A 571 -1.79 8.38 24.95
C VAL A 571 -1.35 8.87 26.32
N ARG A 572 -0.33 9.74 26.35
CA ARG A 572 0.18 10.38 27.57
C ARG A 572 -0.89 11.19 28.28
N ALA A 573 -1.64 12.02 27.55
CA ALA A 573 -2.70 12.89 28.09
C ALA A 573 -3.85 12.12 28.78
N LYS A 574 -3.99 10.81 28.54
CA LYS A 574 -4.95 9.97 29.28
C LYS A 574 -4.51 9.67 30.71
N LYS A 575 -3.22 9.83 31.02
CA LYS A 575 -2.59 9.42 32.29
C LYS A 575 -1.93 10.58 33.02
N GLU A 576 -1.47 11.59 32.29
CA GLU A 576 -0.63 12.67 32.81
C GLU A 576 -1.19 14.04 32.42
N LYS A 577 -0.89 15.05 33.25
CA LYS A 577 -1.14 16.45 32.92
C LYS A 577 -0.12 16.95 31.88
N PRO A 578 -0.43 18.04 31.15
CA PRO A 578 0.59 18.75 30.36
C PRO A 578 1.84 19.04 31.21
N PRO A 579 3.06 18.86 30.68
CA PRO A 579 4.30 19.10 31.43
C PRO A 579 4.65 20.58 31.49
N TYR A 580 4.13 21.36 30.52
CA TYR A 580 4.29 22.80 30.47
C TYR A 580 2.98 23.51 30.14
N LYS A 581 2.83 24.71 30.68
CA LYS A 581 1.93 25.73 30.15
C LYS A 581 2.67 26.49 29.05
N VAL A 582 2.15 26.45 27.82
CA VAL A 582 2.74 27.13 26.67
C VAL A 582 1.90 28.35 26.32
N HIS A 583 2.52 29.51 26.14
CA HIS A 583 1.84 30.74 25.73
C HIS A 583 2.71 31.57 24.78
N VAL A 584 2.11 32.56 24.13
CA VAL A 584 2.82 33.51 23.26
C VAL A 584 2.90 34.88 23.95
N ASP A 585 4.10 35.38 24.13
CA ASP A 585 4.38 36.76 24.52
C ASP A 585 4.06 37.69 23.35
N ALA A 586 3.01 38.49 23.52
CA ALA A 586 2.53 39.39 22.48
C ALA A 586 3.52 40.51 22.16
N GLU A 587 4.38 40.94 23.09
CA GLU A 587 5.34 42.02 22.84
C GLU A 587 6.50 41.54 21.96
N LYS A 588 6.93 40.29 22.14
CA LYS A 588 7.96 39.65 21.31
C LYS A 588 7.43 39.11 20.00
N CYS A 589 6.15 38.74 19.93
CA CYS A 589 5.53 38.25 18.70
C CYS A 589 5.24 39.42 17.75
N ILE A 590 6.16 39.67 16.83
CA ILE A 590 6.02 40.71 15.79
C ILE A 590 5.22 40.25 14.55
N GLY A 591 4.50 39.13 14.64
CA GLY A 591 3.50 38.71 13.64
C GLY A 591 4.08 38.52 12.23
N GLU A 592 3.45 39.13 11.22
CA GLU A 592 3.93 39.09 9.82
C GLU A 592 5.24 39.86 9.61
N ALA A 593 5.59 40.78 10.52
CA ALA A 593 6.89 41.47 10.51
C ALA A 593 8.01 40.62 11.12
N CYS A 594 7.68 39.46 11.71
CA CYS A 594 8.69 38.44 12.00
C CYS A 594 9.25 38.01 10.66
N GLY A 595 10.49 38.38 10.34
CA GLY A 595 11.21 37.90 9.13
C GLY A 595 11.30 36.38 9.00
N CYS A 596 10.69 35.64 9.95
CA CYS A 596 10.40 34.22 9.94
C CYS A 596 9.16 33.80 9.13
N ASP A 597 8.41 34.73 8.53
CA ASP A 597 7.19 34.48 7.73
C ASP A 597 6.19 33.54 8.42
N ARG A 598 5.91 33.82 9.70
CA ARG A 598 5.04 32.99 10.56
C ARG A 598 5.46 31.52 10.62
N LEU A 599 6.77 31.25 10.74
CA LEU A 599 7.34 29.90 10.77
C LEU A 599 6.55 28.93 11.66
N CYS A 600 6.12 29.38 12.84
CA CYS A 600 5.36 28.59 13.81
C CYS A 600 3.98 28.14 13.32
N THR A 601 3.24 28.97 12.56
CA THR A 601 1.86 28.67 12.10
C THR A 601 1.77 28.33 10.62
N ARG A 602 2.76 28.69 9.79
CA ARG A 602 2.80 28.41 8.33
C ARG A 602 3.65 27.22 7.94
N ILE A 603 4.78 27.02 8.62
CA ILE A 603 5.74 25.98 8.26
C ILE A 603 5.66 24.83 9.27
N PHE A 604 5.87 25.12 10.57
CA PHE A 604 5.82 24.12 11.63
C PHE A 604 4.42 23.51 11.81
N LEU A 605 3.36 24.31 11.59
CA LEU A 605 1.97 23.85 11.43
C LEU A 605 1.39 23.02 12.60
N CYS A 606 1.83 23.25 13.83
CA CYS A 606 1.20 22.61 14.99
C CYS A 606 -0.25 23.12 15.12
N PRO A 607 -1.27 22.24 15.21
CA PRO A 607 -2.66 22.70 15.33
C PRO A 607 -2.91 23.48 16.63
N GLY A 608 -2.12 23.24 17.69
CA GLY A 608 -2.17 24.03 18.93
C GLY A 608 -1.62 25.46 18.82
N LEU A 609 -1.09 25.84 17.65
CA LEU A 609 -0.67 27.21 17.35
C LEU A 609 -1.58 27.77 16.26
N ILE A 610 -2.40 28.74 16.63
CA ILE A 610 -3.35 29.39 15.73
C ILE A 610 -2.88 30.80 15.38
N TRP A 611 -3.38 31.30 14.26
CA TRP A 611 -3.20 32.69 13.86
C TRP A 611 -4.40 33.51 14.32
N ASP A 612 -4.17 34.46 15.22
CA ASP A 612 -5.21 35.40 15.62
C ASP A 612 -5.27 36.54 14.61
N LYS A 613 -6.29 36.49 13.75
CA LYS A 613 -6.54 37.50 12.72
C LYS A 613 -6.82 38.90 13.29
N LYS A 614 -7.28 39.01 14.55
CA LYS A 614 -7.57 40.31 15.16
C LYS A 614 -6.29 41.01 15.58
N THR A 615 -5.38 40.28 16.21
CA THR A 615 -4.12 40.84 16.72
C THR A 615 -2.99 40.78 15.71
N GLY A 616 -3.13 39.98 14.64
CA GLY A 616 -2.08 39.75 13.65
C GLY A 616 -0.88 39.02 14.25
N LYS A 617 -1.11 38.17 15.27
CA LYS A 617 -0.08 37.47 16.04
C LYS A 617 -0.44 36.00 16.21
N SER A 618 0.58 35.19 16.52
CA SER A 618 0.37 33.80 16.89
C SER A 618 -0.24 33.70 18.28
N LYS A 619 -1.09 32.70 18.49
CA LYS A 619 -1.71 32.40 19.78
C LYS A 619 -1.71 30.89 19.99
N VAL A 620 -1.58 30.45 21.24
CA VAL A 620 -1.79 29.05 21.61
C VAL A 620 -3.28 28.78 21.75
N ASP A 621 -3.76 27.73 21.11
CA ASP A 621 -5.09 27.21 21.38
C ASP A 621 -5.03 26.33 22.65
N GLU A 622 -5.45 26.90 23.77
CA GLU A 622 -5.41 26.25 25.09
C GLU A 622 -6.30 25.00 25.19
N VAL A 623 -7.26 24.83 24.28
CA VAL A 623 -8.18 23.68 24.30
C VAL A 623 -7.51 22.42 23.77
N ILE A 624 -6.69 22.57 22.72
CA ILE A 624 -6.05 21.43 22.03
C ILE A 624 -4.55 21.32 22.33
N CYS A 625 -3.93 22.33 22.94
CA CYS A 625 -2.51 22.31 23.27
C CYS A 625 -2.23 21.27 24.38
N ASN A 626 -1.37 20.29 24.06
CA ASN A 626 -0.92 19.27 25.02
C ASN A 626 0.27 19.70 25.89
N GLY A 627 0.74 20.95 25.76
CA GLY A 627 1.82 21.49 26.57
C GLY A 627 3.20 20.88 26.32
N CYS A 628 3.46 20.32 25.12
CA CYS A 628 4.72 19.63 24.81
C CYS A 628 5.98 20.52 24.83
N GLY A 629 5.84 21.84 24.65
CA GLY A 629 6.95 22.79 24.67
C GLY A 629 7.84 22.88 23.41
N VAL A 630 7.75 21.95 22.46
CA VAL A 630 8.65 21.88 21.27
C VAL A 630 8.65 23.15 20.43
N CYS A 631 7.52 23.83 20.35
CA CYS A 631 7.40 25.05 19.54
C CYS A 631 8.23 26.24 20.06
N VAL A 632 8.69 26.19 21.31
CA VAL A 632 9.61 27.19 21.88
C VAL A 632 10.91 27.21 21.08
N ASP A 633 11.46 26.04 20.80
CA ASP A 633 12.76 25.87 20.11
C ASP A 633 12.66 26.18 18.61
N VAL A 634 11.44 26.34 18.09
CA VAL A 634 11.16 26.72 16.69
C VAL A 634 11.00 28.23 16.53
N CYS A 635 10.70 28.99 17.60
CA CYS A 635 10.43 30.42 17.51
C CYS A 635 11.72 31.24 17.49
N PRO A 636 12.15 31.85 16.36
CA PRO A 636 13.41 32.59 16.30
C PRO A 636 13.38 33.89 17.11
N GLN A 637 12.19 34.41 17.44
CA GLN A 637 12.01 35.61 18.27
C GLN A 637 11.94 35.28 19.78
N GLY A 638 11.93 34.01 20.17
CA GLY A 638 11.72 33.62 21.57
C GLY A 638 10.39 34.10 22.14
N ALA A 639 9.38 34.28 21.29
CA ALA A 639 8.05 34.76 21.67
C ALA A 639 7.14 33.66 22.23
N ILE A 640 7.46 32.39 21.99
CA ILE A 640 6.73 31.26 22.57
C ILE A 640 7.45 30.85 23.85
N ILE A 641 6.73 30.82 24.97
CA ILE A 641 7.26 30.58 26.31
C ILE A 641 6.64 29.29 26.86
N LYS A 642 7.45 28.45 27.51
CA LYS A 642 7.00 27.27 28.26
C LYS A 642 7.31 27.47 29.75
N GLU A 643 6.31 27.27 30.59
CA GLU A 643 6.42 27.31 32.06
C GLU A 643 6.10 25.92 32.61
N ALA A 644 6.88 25.42 33.56
CA ALA A 644 6.59 24.14 34.20
C ALA A 644 5.24 24.22 34.94
N THR A 645 4.41 23.19 34.77
CA THR A 645 3.06 23.09 35.36
C THR A 645 3.03 22.33 36.68
#